data_AF-A0A7W8DPA4-F1
#
_entry.id   AF-A0A7W8DPA4-F1
#
_cell.length_a   1.000
_cell.length_b   1.000
_cell.length_c   1.000
_cell.angle_alpha   90.00
_cell.angle_beta   90.00
_cell.angle_gamma   90.00
#
_symmetry.space_group_name_H-M   'P 1'
#
loop_
_entity.id
_entity.type
_entity.pdbx_description
1 polymer ?
#
loop_
_entity_poly.entity_id
_entity_poly.type
_entity_poly.pdbx_seq_one_letter_code
_entity_poly.pdbx_strand_id
1 'polypeptide(L)'
;MCSRHLLLLGSLLAFHPAQAHSWKADAAPIFDEALRAHLLTEWEQKQKPSQGEIQIPQIASTASTLHLAAAAAAQAQNAPVQSRPFQAFSKLQLRWDADFLHVGSNGLPDHGMMVGITAWQQQVPLPQAYMGSNAWSIPLHPVPAQEPALIKGRFLRGAIALAANGIPIFNPQNNRGEISQEIGELDQWGGHCGRADDYHYHAAPLHLQAIVGKELPIAYALDGYPIYGLTEPDGSPVGKLDVCQGHETTSLGYHYHASTKYPYVMGGFHGEVTEAEGQVDPQPRASPVRPDTPPLRGAEITDFESTGPNSYRLSYTVAGEKRSVSYSLNADGTYPFEYDNGSDGLVKEVYTARAGSGGQRGGEHRNKKGGLRKGSPKEEAAPRREEPSTTALPTPSSPMDANGDGWVSAQEYAQQAKLNFSLDKTQGSLSQAMADARIAFLATDLNKDGQLDASELQTSQEVTQGVKPSSSSSGGFVLTSSAVEEGGSLPMDFTGDGSGATLPLSWKGAPVGTSSYALIMDHEAPGNEMKGYWTMWDIPATVTSLPKNVQGVGKLGIGFRGKVGYEPPHSKGPGEKTYVLHVYALSASPQIREPDSQVNREVLLAAIQGKILATADLRVVYARRGSAMESPAVEDRTGAPPPPPPDRRERPNRKGGSKNADSGGLIKPNLTDTMKLNVYADNWFMLYVNGRLVAVDSIQFTPHNVVSVNFLPEYPMTLAVLAKDNADPKTGLEYGTNIGDGGFILKFADGTVTNASWKAQNFFTGPLNQETKNPRVQQVALPDNWWAVDFDDSQWANAKEYSVEQVDPKQPYFDHDFDGAKFIWTQNLALDNTVIFRTCIDKPGWQPRWNTQPDLDVTGAPQR
;
A
#
# COMPACT_ATOMS: atom_id res chain seq x y z
N MET A 1 24.18 2.12 -57.63
CA MET A 1 22.72 1.92 -57.67
C MET A 1 22.15 2.00 -56.25
N CYS A 2 22.10 3.20 -55.67
CA CYS A 2 21.35 3.50 -54.46
C CYS A 2 20.33 4.58 -54.82
N SER A 3 19.03 4.27 -54.78
CA SER A 3 17.87 5.19 -54.76
C SER A 3 16.66 4.47 -55.34
N ARG A 4 15.65 4.26 -54.49
CA ARG A 4 14.18 4.20 -54.76
C ARG A 4 13.52 3.30 -53.72
N HIS A 5 12.88 3.91 -52.73
CA HIS A 5 11.58 3.59 -52.11
C HIS A 5 11.43 4.38 -50.79
N LEU A 6 11.50 5.71 -50.90
CA LEU A 6 11.25 6.63 -49.78
C LEU A 6 10.76 7.96 -50.38
N LEU A 7 9.59 7.89 -51.04
CA LEU A 7 8.92 9.02 -51.70
C LEU A 7 7.46 8.62 -52.06
N LEU A 8 6.64 8.38 -51.04
CA LEU A 8 5.18 8.18 -51.20
C LEU A 8 4.46 8.26 -49.83
N LEU A 9 4.32 9.48 -49.30
CA LEU A 9 3.24 9.94 -48.41
C LEU A 9 3.48 11.42 -48.04
N GLY A 10 3.55 12.25 -49.08
CA GLY A 10 3.45 13.70 -49.00
C GLY A 10 2.55 14.18 -50.13
N SER A 11 1.71 15.18 -49.84
CA SER A 11 0.85 15.89 -50.81
C SER A 11 -0.42 15.17 -51.31
N LEU A 12 -1.42 15.10 -50.43
CA LEU A 12 -2.87 15.19 -50.70
C LEU A 12 -3.48 15.59 -49.33
N LEU A 13 -4.08 16.76 -49.10
CA LEU A 13 -4.79 17.67 -49.99
C LEU A 13 -4.51 19.15 -49.68
N ALA A 14 -4.45 19.97 -50.72
CA ALA A 14 -4.73 21.40 -50.64
C ALA A 14 -5.23 21.90 -52.00
N PHE A 15 -6.49 22.32 -52.09
CA PHE A 15 -6.96 23.49 -52.86
C PHE A 15 -8.40 23.87 -52.47
N HIS A 16 -8.68 25.17 -52.54
CA HIS A 16 -9.81 25.94 -51.99
C HIS A 16 -10.81 26.35 -53.12
N PRO A 17 -11.79 27.29 -52.97
CA PRO A 17 -12.58 27.76 -51.79
C PRO A 17 -14.11 27.95 -52.09
N ALA A 18 -14.93 28.31 -51.08
CA ALA A 18 -15.98 29.37 -51.21
C ALA A 18 -16.65 29.78 -49.87
N GLN A 19 -16.29 30.98 -49.37
CA GLN A 19 -17.08 31.99 -48.62
C GLN A 19 -17.94 31.64 -47.36
N ALA A 20 -18.07 32.48 -46.32
CA ALA A 20 -17.23 33.59 -45.78
C ALA A 20 -17.80 34.09 -44.41
N HIS A 21 -16.94 34.77 -43.63
CA HIS A 21 -17.17 35.56 -42.38
C HIS A 21 -16.89 34.82 -41.05
N SER A 22 -15.65 34.81 -40.53
CA SER A 22 -14.96 35.87 -39.72
C SER A 22 -15.56 36.04 -38.31
N TRP A 23 -14.80 36.04 -37.20
CA TRP A 23 -13.65 36.94 -36.91
C TRP A 23 -12.48 36.30 -36.14
N LYS A 24 -11.26 36.70 -36.54
CA LYS A 24 -9.95 36.86 -35.84
C LYS A 24 -9.54 35.94 -34.66
N ALA A 25 -8.37 35.31 -34.84
CA ALA A 25 -7.46 34.91 -33.77
C ALA A 25 -6.26 35.88 -33.70
N ASP A 26 -5.63 36.02 -32.54
CA ASP A 26 -4.24 36.50 -32.38
C ASP A 26 -3.68 36.14 -30.98
N ALA A 27 -2.38 35.80 -30.95
CA ALA A 27 -1.46 35.72 -29.79
C ALA A 27 -1.71 34.71 -28.63
N ALA A 28 -1.03 33.55 -28.71
CA ALA A 28 -0.55 32.78 -27.56
C ALA A 28 0.99 32.95 -27.42
N PRO A 29 1.60 33.09 -26.21
CA PRO A 29 3.04 33.36 -26.11
C PRO A 29 3.94 32.25 -25.50
N ILE A 30 4.84 31.74 -26.36
CA ILE A 30 6.31 31.79 -26.21
C ILE A 30 7.07 30.73 -25.36
N PHE A 31 6.52 30.04 -24.37
CA PHE A 31 7.37 29.22 -23.46
C PHE A 31 8.01 27.94 -24.04
N ASP A 32 7.40 27.29 -25.03
CA ASP A 32 7.84 25.95 -25.49
C ASP A 32 9.00 26.00 -26.51
N GLU A 33 9.07 27.05 -27.34
CA GLU A 33 10.03 27.14 -28.44
C GLU A 33 11.41 27.65 -28.00
N ALA A 34 11.48 28.48 -26.96
CA ALA A 34 12.74 28.97 -26.40
C ALA A 34 13.54 27.85 -25.70
N LEU A 35 12.86 26.98 -24.94
CA LEU A 35 13.49 25.81 -24.31
C LEU A 35 13.99 24.82 -25.38
N ARG A 36 13.18 24.57 -26.41
CA ARG A 36 13.53 23.70 -27.54
C ARG A 36 14.73 24.25 -28.33
N ALA A 37 14.79 25.55 -28.58
CA ALA A 37 15.93 26.20 -29.23
C ALA A 37 17.20 26.18 -28.35
N HIS A 38 17.08 26.38 -27.04
CA HIS A 38 18.19 26.29 -26.09
C HIS A 38 18.79 24.88 -26.06
N LEU A 39 17.96 23.85 -25.95
CA LEU A 39 18.39 22.45 -25.99
C LEU A 39 19.03 22.06 -27.33
N LEU A 40 18.51 22.56 -28.46
CA LEU A 40 19.12 22.34 -29.77
C LEU A 40 20.49 23.03 -29.88
N THR A 41 20.61 24.26 -29.37
CA THR A 41 21.87 25.02 -29.37
C THR A 41 22.93 24.38 -28.48
N GLU A 42 22.56 23.90 -27.29
CA GLU A 42 23.44 23.10 -26.43
C GLU A 42 23.92 21.81 -27.12
N TRP A 43 23.01 21.12 -27.81
CA TRP A 43 23.31 19.88 -28.50
C TRP A 43 24.25 20.10 -29.69
N GLU A 44 24.04 21.15 -30.48
CA GLU A 44 24.93 21.54 -31.59
C GLU A 44 26.30 22.04 -31.11
N GLN A 45 26.37 22.76 -29.98
CA GLN A 45 27.65 23.17 -29.39
C GLN A 45 28.47 21.98 -28.88
N LYS A 46 27.81 20.96 -28.30
CA LYS A 46 28.46 19.71 -27.83
C LYS A 46 28.92 18.78 -28.96
N GLN A 47 28.62 19.09 -30.23
CA GLN A 47 28.98 18.29 -31.41
C GLN A 47 30.21 18.80 -32.20
N LYS A 48 30.85 19.91 -31.79
CA LYS A 48 32.08 20.39 -32.47
C LYS A 48 33.33 19.62 -31.99
N PRO A 49 34.06 18.91 -32.87
CA PRO A 49 35.22 18.12 -32.46
C PRO A 49 36.47 18.99 -32.26
N SER A 50 36.99 19.04 -31.03
CA SER A 50 38.41 19.26 -30.80
C SER A 50 39.16 17.92 -30.95
N GLN A 51 40.31 17.92 -31.62
CA GLN A 51 41.04 16.69 -31.95
C GLN A 51 41.71 16.07 -30.72
N GLY A 52 41.49 14.78 -30.48
CA GLY A 52 42.15 13.97 -29.46
C GLY A 52 41.27 12.79 -29.00
N GLU A 53 41.78 11.57 -29.05
CA GLU A 53 41.00 10.34 -28.82
C GLU A 53 40.48 10.22 -27.36
N ILE A 54 39.18 9.96 -27.19
CA ILE A 54 38.56 9.45 -25.96
C ILE A 54 37.51 8.38 -26.32
N GLN A 55 37.41 7.34 -25.49
CA GLN A 55 36.51 6.19 -25.67
C GLN A 55 35.02 6.57 -25.57
N ILE A 56 34.18 5.89 -26.35
CA ILE A 56 32.72 6.12 -26.40
C ILE A 56 32.01 5.27 -25.34
N PRO A 57 31.27 5.84 -24.38
CA PRO A 57 30.36 5.09 -23.51
C PRO A 57 29.10 4.67 -24.29
N GLN A 58 28.61 3.45 -24.08
CA GLN A 58 27.35 3.00 -24.68
C GLN A 58 26.15 3.70 -24.02
N ILE A 59 25.52 4.60 -24.76
CA ILE A 59 24.25 5.24 -24.38
C ILE A 59 23.12 4.22 -24.53
N ALA A 60 22.24 4.13 -23.52
CA ALA A 60 21.04 3.29 -23.57
C ALA A 60 20.14 3.68 -24.76
N SER A 61 19.57 2.69 -25.47
CA SER A 61 18.84 2.94 -26.70
C SER A 61 17.62 3.86 -26.48
N THR A 62 17.50 4.88 -27.34
CA THR A 62 16.42 5.88 -27.36
C THR A 62 15.00 5.31 -27.41
N ALA A 63 14.83 4.04 -27.78
CA ALA A 63 13.55 3.34 -27.74
C ALA A 63 13.00 3.17 -26.32
N SER A 64 13.84 2.94 -25.31
CA SER A 64 13.38 2.75 -23.92
C SER A 64 12.93 4.07 -23.28
N THR A 65 13.63 5.18 -23.57
CA THR A 65 13.21 6.52 -23.16
C THR A 65 11.96 7.00 -23.90
N LEU A 66 11.80 6.68 -25.20
CA LEU A 66 10.52 6.92 -25.89
C LEU A 66 9.37 6.08 -25.31
N HIS A 67 9.61 4.81 -24.95
CA HIS A 67 8.54 3.98 -24.37
C HIS A 67 8.14 4.41 -22.95
N LEU A 68 9.08 4.82 -22.09
CA LEU A 68 8.74 5.42 -20.79
C LEU A 68 8.01 6.76 -20.97
N ALA A 69 8.46 7.61 -21.90
CA ALA A 69 7.77 8.87 -22.19
C ALA A 69 6.37 8.65 -22.78
N ALA A 70 6.17 7.64 -23.63
CA ALA A 70 4.86 7.28 -24.16
C ALA A 70 3.94 6.66 -23.10
N ALA A 71 4.47 5.86 -22.17
CA ALA A 71 3.72 5.33 -21.03
C ALA A 71 3.29 6.44 -20.06
N ALA A 72 4.19 7.37 -19.74
CA ALA A 72 3.87 8.55 -18.94
C ALA A 72 2.85 9.47 -19.64
N ALA A 73 2.96 9.65 -20.96
CA ALA A 73 1.98 10.40 -21.75
C ALA A 73 0.61 9.70 -21.83
N ALA A 74 0.58 8.36 -21.88
CA ALA A 74 -0.66 7.58 -21.83
C ALA A 74 -1.30 7.60 -20.42
N GLN A 75 -0.51 7.57 -19.34
CA GLN A 75 -0.99 7.86 -17.99
C GLN A 75 -1.57 9.27 -17.88
N ALA A 76 -0.91 10.28 -18.47
CA ALA A 76 -1.42 11.65 -18.50
C ALA A 76 -2.74 11.81 -19.30
N GLN A 77 -2.98 10.99 -20.33
CA GLN A 77 -4.25 11.02 -21.08
C GLN A 77 -5.44 10.46 -20.28
N ASN A 78 -5.21 9.54 -19.34
CA ASN A 78 -6.25 8.93 -18.49
C ASN A 78 -6.23 9.44 -17.05
N ALA A 79 -5.57 10.57 -16.78
CA ALA A 79 -5.54 11.17 -15.46
C ALA A 79 -6.91 11.81 -15.12
N PRO A 80 -7.45 11.62 -13.90
CA PRO A 80 -8.72 12.23 -13.50
C PRO A 80 -8.61 13.75 -13.55
N VAL A 81 -9.70 14.45 -13.88
CA VAL A 81 -9.73 15.92 -14.00
C VAL A 81 -9.25 16.59 -12.71
N GLN A 82 -9.55 15.98 -11.56
CA GLN A 82 -9.11 16.39 -10.23
C GLN A 82 -7.58 16.46 -10.07
N SER A 83 -6.80 15.71 -10.87
CA SER A 83 -5.34 15.72 -10.78
C SER A 83 -4.69 16.97 -11.39
N ARG A 84 -5.39 17.69 -12.28
CA ARG A 84 -4.84 18.82 -13.05
C ARG A 84 -4.16 19.93 -12.21
N PRO A 85 -4.77 20.49 -11.14
CA PRO A 85 -4.09 21.52 -10.35
C PRO A 85 -2.82 21.00 -9.65
N PHE A 86 -2.78 19.72 -9.27
CA PHE A 86 -1.61 19.11 -8.65
C PHE A 86 -0.44 18.89 -9.63
N GLN A 87 -0.72 18.74 -10.93
CA GLN A 87 0.31 18.57 -11.97
C GLN A 87 1.23 19.79 -12.14
N ALA A 88 0.83 20.96 -11.62
CA ALA A 88 1.69 22.15 -11.59
C ALA A 88 2.88 22.03 -10.59
N PHE A 89 2.88 21.02 -9.71
CA PHE A 89 3.85 20.86 -8.63
C PHE A 89 4.66 19.56 -8.80
N SER A 90 5.85 19.67 -9.37
CA SER A 90 6.72 18.54 -9.75
C SER A 90 7.24 17.67 -8.59
N LYS A 91 7.08 18.10 -7.34
CA LYS A 91 7.44 17.33 -6.15
C LYS A 91 6.38 16.32 -5.71
N LEU A 92 5.17 16.39 -6.26
CA LEU A 92 4.06 15.53 -5.88
C LEU A 92 4.10 14.18 -6.60
N GLN A 93 3.71 13.12 -5.89
CA GLN A 93 3.54 11.79 -6.45
C GLN A 93 2.04 11.51 -6.64
N LEU A 94 1.57 11.59 -7.88
CA LEU A 94 0.15 11.37 -8.20
C LEU A 94 -0.06 9.91 -8.62
N ARG A 95 -0.97 9.21 -7.92
CA ARG A 95 -1.50 7.90 -8.30
C ARG A 95 -3.02 7.92 -8.13
N TRP A 96 -3.76 7.13 -8.90
CA TRP A 96 -5.22 7.09 -8.79
C TRP A 96 -5.74 5.69 -9.09
N ASP A 97 -6.91 5.39 -8.56
CA ASP A 97 -7.71 4.20 -8.86
C ASP A 97 -9.08 4.65 -9.40
N ALA A 98 -10.12 3.82 -9.24
CA ALA A 98 -11.47 4.17 -9.70
C ALA A 98 -12.15 5.20 -8.79
N ASP A 99 -11.83 5.19 -7.49
CA ASP A 99 -12.60 5.89 -6.46
C ASP A 99 -11.83 7.08 -5.88
N PHE A 100 -10.49 7.04 -5.90
CA PHE A 100 -9.63 8.06 -5.28
C PHE A 100 -8.47 8.53 -6.17
N LEU A 101 -8.22 9.83 -6.13
CA LEU A 101 -6.92 10.43 -6.45
C LEU A 101 -6.09 10.45 -5.18
N HIS A 102 -4.92 9.81 -5.21
CA HIS A 102 -3.96 9.85 -4.12
C HIS A 102 -2.80 10.79 -4.44
N VAL A 103 -2.52 11.73 -3.53
CA VAL A 103 -1.52 12.79 -3.67
C VAL A 103 -0.44 12.58 -2.63
N GLY A 104 0.71 12.09 -3.09
CA GLY A 104 1.92 11.95 -2.28
C GLY A 104 2.70 13.26 -2.19
N SER A 105 3.15 13.61 -0.99
CA SER A 105 3.84 14.86 -0.67
C SER A 105 4.88 14.65 0.45
N ASN A 106 5.90 15.51 0.52
CA ASN A 106 6.81 15.56 1.67
C ASN A 106 6.36 16.58 2.74
N GLY A 107 5.19 17.21 2.58
CA GLY A 107 4.65 18.17 3.55
C GLY A 107 5.38 19.52 3.62
N LEU A 108 6.26 19.87 2.66
CA LEU A 108 6.94 21.17 2.61
C LEU A 108 6.67 21.92 1.29
N PRO A 109 6.10 23.14 1.32
CA PRO A 109 5.83 23.94 0.13
C PRO A 109 7.09 24.56 -0.49
N ASP A 110 6.97 24.93 -1.77
CA ASP A 110 7.97 25.71 -2.52
C ASP A 110 7.78 27.23 -2.38
N HIS A 111 7.54 27.69 -1.15
CA HIS A 111 7.51 29.12 -0.79
C HIS A 111 8.12 29.33 0.61
N GLY A 112 8.48 30.58 0.94
CA GLY A 112 8.89 30.92 2.31
C GLY A 112 7.79 30.62 3.32
N MET A 113 8.13 30.15 4.52
CA MET A 113 7.17 29.73 5.56
C MET A 113 7.41 30.51 6.85
N MET A 114 6.47 30.47 7.78
CA MET A 114 6.59 30.90 9.19
C MET A 114 6.78 32.41 9.45
N VAL A 115 7.29 33.18 8.49
CA VAL A 115 7.53 34.62 8.64
C VAL A 115 6.22 35.38 8.91
N GLY A 116 6.23 36.22 9.94
CA GLY A 116 5.09 37.00 10.41
C GLY A 116 4.29 36.37 11.56
N ILE A 117 4.55 35.11 11.92
CA ILE A 117 3.91 34.47 13.09
C ILE A 117 4.36 35.18 14.38
N THR A 118 3.37 35.53 15.22
CA THR A 118 3.57 36.19 16.52
C THR A 118 3.01 35.38 17.71
N ALA A 119 2.14 34.41 17.45
CA ALA A 119 1.64 33.43 18.42
C ALA A 119 2.28 32.06 18.18
N TRP A 120 3.59 31.95 18.41
CA TRP A 120 4.37 30.78 18.02
C TRP A 120 4.51 29.71 19.12
N GLN A 121 4.27 28.44 18.77
CA GLN A 121 4.45 27.28 19.65
C GLN A 121 5.86 26.65 19.57
N GLN A 122 6.86 27.36 19.05
CA GLN A 122 8.25 26.89 18.89
C GLN A 122 8.40 25.63 18.00
N GLN A 123 7.43 25.40 17.11
CA GLN A 123 7.44 24.36 16.08
C GLN A 123 8.03 24.90 14.77
N VAL A 124 8.76 24.08 14.00
CA VAL A 124 9.48 24.47 12.78
C VAL A 124 9.05 23.56 11.62
N PRO A 125 9.23 23.94 10.34
CA PRO A 125 8.88 23.06 9.23
C PRO A 125 9.82 21.84 9.13
N LEU A 126 9.28 20.65 9.36
CA LEU A 126 9.92 19.37 9.04
C LEU A 126 9.10 18.59 8.00
N PRO A 127 9.77 17.88 7.07
CA PRO A 127 9.10 17.07 6.07
C PRO A 127 8.40 15.88 6.71
N GLN A 128 7.19 15.62 6.22
CA GLN A 128 6.32 14.53 6.65
C GLN A 128 6.20 13.49 5.52
N ALA A 129 6.24 12.21 5.87
CA ALA A 129 6.20 11.12 4.88
C ALA A 129 4.78 10.81 4.39
N TYR A 130 4.12 11.79 3.74
CA TYR A 130 2.78 11.60 3.16
C TYR A 130 2.88 10.86 1.81
N MET A 131 3.40 9.63 1.81
CA MET A 131 3.74 8.85 0.61
C MET A 131 3.18 7.42 0.70
N GLY A 132 3.05 6.74 -0.44
CA GLY A 132 2.58 5.36 -0.48
C GLY A 132 1.16 5.21 0.07
N SER A 133 0.98 4.33 1.07
CA SER A 133 -0.27 4.17 1.82
C SER A 133 -0.59 5.31 2.78
N ASN A 134 0.39 6.16 3.12
CA ASN A 134 0.21 7.40 3.91
C ASN A 134 0.03 8.63 3.01
N ALA A 135 -0.29 8.48 1.73
CA ALA A 135 -0.60 9.58 0.83
C ALA A 135 -2.02 10.13 1.07
N TRP A 136 -2.25 11.42 0.79
CA TRP A 136 -3.58 12.02 0.87
C TRP A 136 -4.51 11.39 -0.15
N SER A 137 -5.77 11.11 0.20
CA SER A 137 -6.78 10.55 -0.70
C SER A 137 -7.92 11.55 -0.91
N ILE A 138 -8.28 11.81 -2.17
CA ILE A 138 -9.37 12.71 -2.58
C ILE A 138 -10.39 11.89 -3.39
N PRO A 139 -11.67 11.82 -2.99
CA PRO A 139 -12.70 11.13 -3.75
C PRO A 139 -12.85 11.66 -5.19
N LEU A 140 -12.89 10.75 -6.17
CA LEU A 140 -13.16 11.06 -7.58
C LEU A 140 -14.66 11.16 -7.89
N HIS A 141 -15.48 10.57 -7.03
CA HIS A 141 -16.93 10.45 -7.16
C HIS A 141 -17.61 10.99 -5.89
N PRO A 142 -17.55 12.31 -5.63
CA PRO A 142 -18.13 12.90 -4.45
C PRO A 142 -19.66 12.76 -4.44
N VAL A 143 -20.22 12.42 -3.28
CA VAL A 143 -21.67 12.23 -3.06
C VAL A 143 -22.17 13.36 -2.16
N PRO A 144 -23.23 14.11 -2.54
CA PRO A 144 -23.84 15.11 -1.66
C PRO A 144 -24.39 14.48 -0.38
N ALA A 145 -24.03 15.03 0.78
CA ALA A 145 -24.56 14.61 2.07
C ALA A 145 -26.03 15.05 2.25
N GLN A 146 -26.81 14.27 2.99
CA GLN A 146 -28.21 14.61 3.31
C GLN A 146 -28.30 15.90 4.15
N GLU A 147 -27.36 16.09 5.08
CA GLU A 147 -27.17 17.33 5.84
C GLU A 147 -25.69 17.73 5.81
N PRO A 148 -25.34 19.01 5.55
CA PRO A 148 -23.94 19.40 5.44
C PRO A 148 -23.18 19.35 6.78
N ALA A 149 -21.99 18.76 6.77
CA ALA A 149 -21.15 18.65 7.96
C ALA A 149 -20.38 19.96 8.21
N LEU A 150 -21.04 20.93 8.86
CA LEU A 150 -20.45 22.24 9.19
C LEU A 150 -19.19 22.11 10.06
N ILE A 151 -18.11 22.82 9.67
CA ILE A 151 -16.81 22.70 10.35
C ILE A 151 -16.70 23.55 11.62
N LYS A 152 -17.65 24.44 11.91
CA LYS A 152 -17.56 25.33 13.08
C LYS A 152 -17.65 24.52 14.38
N GLY A 153 -16.53 24.40 15.10
CA GLY A 153 -16.41 23.58 16.30
C GLY A 153 -16.34 22.07 16.08
N ARG A 154 -16.18 21.60 14.83
CA ARG A 154 -16.01 20.19 14.42
C ARG A 154 -14.76 20.04 13.57
N PHE A 155 -14.28 18.82 13.33
CA PHE A 155 -13.07 18.61 12.50
C PHE A 155 -11.86 19.48 12.93
N LEU A 156 -11.68 19.70 14.25
CA LEU A 156 -10.61 20.55 14.80
C LEU A 156 -9.24 19.85 14.85
N ARG A 157 -9.22 18.56 14.50
CA ARG A 157 -8.04 17.72 14.36
C ARG A 157 -7.93 17.32 12.88
N GLY A 158 -6.71 17.22 12.36
CA GLY A 158 -6.47 16.85 10.96
C GLY A 158 -6.91 17.92 9.95
N ALA A 159 -6.81 17.56 8.68
CA ALA A 159 -7.18 18.42 7.56
C ALA A 159 -8.69 18.35 7.26
N ILE A 160 -9.18 19.37 6.56
CA ILE A 160 -10.49 19.42 5.90
C ILE A 160 -10.37 19.47 4.37
N ALA A 161 -9.20 19.87 3.86
CA ALA A 161 -8.91 19.94 2.44
C ALA A 161 -7.40 19.74 2.17
N LEU A 162 -7.03 19.53 0.90
CA LEU A 162 -5.67 19.47 0.42
C LEU A 162 -5.43 20.56 -0.63
N ALA A 163 -4.44 21.42 -0.41
CA ALA A 163 -4.04 22.43 -1.38
C ALA A 163 -3.37 21.80 -2.61
N ALA A 164 -3.44 22.47 -3.76
CA ALA A 164 -2.89 22.00 -5.03
C ALA A 164 -1.39 21.68 -4.98
N ASN A 165 -0.64 22.31 -4.06
CA ASN A 165 0.77 22.03 -3.80
C ASN A 165 1.02 20.85 -2.85
N GLY A 166 -0.01 20.05 -2.52
CA GLY A 166 0.09 18.87 -1.67
C GLY A 166 0.32 19.17 -0.18
N ILE A 167 -0.04 20.37 0.28
CA ILE A 167 -0.03 20.76 1.70
C ILE A 167 -1.46 20.72 2.24
N PRO A 168 -1.71 20.08 3.39
CA PRO A 168 -3.05 20.01 3.96
C PRO A 168 -3.53 21.38 4.45
N ILE A 169 -4.85 21.57 4.37
CA ILE A 169 -5.59 22.72 4.90
C ILE A 169 -6.44 22.20 6.05
N PHE A 170 -6.15 22.68 7.25
CA PHE A 170 -6.84 22.38 8.50
C PHE A 170 -7.99 23.35 8.72
N ASN A 171 -8.83 23.06 9.71
CA ASN A 171 -9.94 23.94 10.09
C ASN A 171 -9.41 25.33 10.50
N PRO A 172 -9.98 26.44 9.98
CA PRO A 172 -9.65 27.81 10.39
C PRO A 172 -9.70 28.07 11.90
N GLN A 173 -10.46 27.26 12.65
CA GLN A 173 -10.41 27.20 14.10
C GLN A 173 -9.39 26.17 14.57
N ASN A 174 -8.47 26.61 15.43
CA ASN A 174 -7.56 25.69 16.12
C ASN A 174 -8.30 24.84 17.19
N ASN A 175 -7.58 23.92 17.82
CA ASN A 175 -8.09 23.02 18.88
C ASN A 175 -8.65 23.72 20.14
N ARG A 176 -8.59 25.05 20.24
CA ARG A 176 -9.17 25.86 21.32
C ARG A 176 -10.46 26.58 20.88
N GLY A 177 -10.84 26.44 19.61
CA GLY A 177 -11.96 27.14 18.99
C GLY A 177 -11.62 28.57 18.52
N GLU A 178 -10.37 29.00 18.63
CA GLU A 178 -9.92 30.34 18.21
C GLU A 178 -9.55 30.33 16.72
N ILE A 179 -9.80 31.43 16.01
CA ILE A 179 -9.55 31.54 14.57
C ILE A 179 -8.07 31.89 14.34
N SER A 180 -7.27 30.94 13.85
CA SER A 180 -5.80 31.03 13.77
C SER A 180 -5.32 32.29 13.01
N GLN A 181 -6.04 32.65 11.95
CA GLN A 181 -5.80 33.83 11.10
C GLN A 181 -5.96 35.17 11.82
N GLU A 182 -6.77 35.22 12.90
CA GLU A 182 -7.09 36.44 13.64
C GLU A 182 -6.21 36.65 14.89
N ILE A 183 -5.48 35.61 15.31
CA ILE A 183 -4.68 35.62 16.56
C ILE A 183 -3.16 35.57 16.33
N GLY A 184 -2.69 35.71 15.08
CA GLY A 184 -1.27 35.76 14.75
C GLY A 184 -0.54 34.41 14.79
N GLU A 185 -1.27 33.28 14.73
CA GLU A 185 -0.69 31.94 14.65
C GLU A 185 -0.19 31.60 13.23
N LEU A 186 -0.59 32.36 12.19
CA LEU A 186 -0.30 32.06 10.78
C LEU A 186 0.73 32.99 10.14
N ASP A 187 1.48 32.46 9.17
CA ASP A 187 2.33 33.23 8.26
C ASP A 187 1.52 33.95 7.16
N GLN A 188 2.22 34.70 6.31
CA GLN A 188 1.61 35.47 5.21
C GLN A 188 0.83 34.63 4.18
N TRP A 189 1.01 33.31 4.15
CA TRP A 189 0.30 32.40 3.25
C TRP A 189 -0.88 31.69 3.91
N GLY A 190 -1.10 31.95 5.20
CA GLY A 190 -2.17 31.34 5.99
C GLY A 190 -1.79 30.00 6.59
N GLY A 191 -0.50 29.69 6.80
CA GLY A 191 -0.04 28.42 7.37
C GLY A 191 0.88 28.54 8.58
N HIS A 192 1.06 27.43 9.29
CA HIS A 192 1.99 27.29 10.40
C HIS A 192 2.40 25.81 10.60
N CYS A 193 3.28 25.55 11.57
CA CYS A 193 3.65 24.19 11.95
C CYS A 193 2.81 23.67 13.13
N GLY A 194 2.28 22.47 12.98
CA GLY A 194 1.59 21.71 14.02
C GLY A 194 2.54 21.08 15.05
N ARG A 195 1.98 20.23 15.91
CA ARG A 195 2.71 19.54 16.99
C ARG A 195 3.72 18.48 16.52
N ALA A 196 3.67 18.09 15.25
CA ALA A 196 4.60 17.13 14.68
C ALA A 196 5.69 17.82 13.83
N ASP A 197 5.90 19.13 14.03
CA ASP A 197 6.67 20.00 13.12
C ASP A 197 6.12 19.94 11.67
N ASP A 198 4.82 19.65 11.52
CA ASP A 198 4.12 19.51 10.25
C ASP A 198 3.57 20.85 9.75
N TYR A 199 4.04 21.35 8.59
CA TYR A 199 3.50 22.59 8.02
C TYR A 199 2.14 22.34 7.36
N HIS A 200 1.14 23.16 7.72
CA HIS A 200 -0.21 23.09 7.18
C HIS A 200 -0.89 24.47 7.16
N TYR A 201 -1.86 24.65 6.26
CA TYR A 201 -2.65 25.88 6.17
C TYR A 201 -3.88 25.87 7.09
N HIS A 202 -4.35 27.06 7.50
CA HIS A 202 -5.66 27.30 8.15
C HIS A 202 -6.53 28.28 7.35
N ALA A 203 -5.96 28.97 6.37
CA ALA A 203 -6.67 29.77 5.37
C ALA A 203 -6.33 29.25 3.96
N ALA A 204 -7.19 29.50 2.98
CA ALA A 204 -6.94 29.00 1.63
C ALA A 204 -5.70 29.70 1.03
N PRO A 205 -4.72 28.97 0.46
CA PRO A 205 -3.49 29.56 -0.06
C PRO A 205 -3.74 30.22 -1.43
N LEU A 206 -4.40 31.38 -1.41
CA LEU A 206 -4.86 32.11 -2.61
C LEU A 206 -3.75 32.39 -3.64
N HIS A 207 -2.49 32.46 -3.19
CA HIS A 207 -1.33 32.64 -4.06
C HIS A 207 -1.13 31.50 -5.07
N LEU A 208 -1.59 30.28 -4.76
CA LEU A 208 -1.53 29.14 -5.69
C LEU A 208 -2.35 29.38 -6.95
N GLN A 209 -3.36 30.26 -6.93
CA GLN A 209 -4.15 30.62 -8.12
C GLN A 209 -3.28 31.24 -9.24
N ALA A 210 -2.16 31.89 -8.88
CA ALA A 210 -1.20 32.42 -9.86
C ALA A 210 -0.32 31.32 -10.49
N ILE A 211 -0.26 30.14 -9.87
CA ILE A 211 0.51 28.97 -10.34
C ILE A 211 -0.40 28.04 -11.16
N VAL A 212 -1.58 27.69 -10.64
CA VAL A 212 -2.51 26.76 -11.30
C VAL A 212 -3.40 27.43 -12.36
N GLY A 213 -3.49 28.77 -12.35
CA GLY A 213 -4.42 29.53 -13.20
C GLY A 213 -5.84 29.57 -12.64
N LYS A 214 -6.65 30.56 -13.05
CA LYS A 214 -8.00 30.79 -12.48
C LYS A 214 -9.01 29.69 -12.80
N GLU A 215 -8.83 29.01 -13.93
CA GLU A 215 -9.72 27.95 -14.42
C GLU A 215 -9.63 26.66 -13.60
N LEU A 216 -8.60 26.51 -12.77
CA LEU A 216 -8.39 25.34 -11.91
C LEU A 216 -8.56 25.69 -10.42
N PRO A 217 -9.03 24.75 -9.59
CA PRO A 217 -9.17 24.97 -8.17
C PRO A 217 -7.80 25.01 -7.48
N ILE A 218 -7.71 25.77 -6.38
CA ILE A 218 -6.49 25.90 -5.57
C ILE A 218 -6.35 24.80 -4.51
N ALA A 219 -7.43 24.07 -4.24
CA ALA A 219 -7.47 22.94 -3.32
C ALA A 219 -8.66 22.00 -3.65
N TYR A 220 -8.67 20.81 -3.05
CA TYR A 220 -9.84 19.92 -2.98
C TYR A 220 -10.20 19.68 -1.52
N ALA A 221 -11.48 19.75 -1.18
CA ALA A 221 -11.98 19.28 0.10
C ALA A 221 -11.87 17.75 0.18
N LEU A 222 -11.79 17.20 1.40
CA LEU A 222 -11.67 15.75 1.60
C LEU A 222 -12.95 14.97 1.26
N ASP A 223 -14.06 15.66 1.01
CA ASP A 223 -15.29 15.09 0.44
C ASP A 223 -15.23 14.91 -1.10
N GLY A 224 -14.18 15.41 -1.75
CA GLY A 224 -13.94 15.32 -3.20
C GLY A 224 -14.37 16.54 -4.01
N TYR A 225 -15.01 17.54 -3.42
CA TYR A 225 -15.42 18.76 -4.16
C TYR A 225 -14.28 19.79 -4.26
N PRO A 226 -14.15 20.51 -5.40
CA PRO A 226 -13.08 21.48 -5.63
C PRO A 226 -13.29 22.79 -4.85
N ILE A 227 -12.18 23.42 -4.45
CA ILE A 227 -12.15 24.73 -3.80
C ILE A 227 -11.44 25.74 -4.72
N TYR A 228 -12.17 26.74 -5.18
CA TYR A 228 -11.67 27.85 -5.99
C TYR A 228 -11.25 29.05 -5.14
N GLY A 229 -10.52 29.98 -5.75
CA GLY A 229 -10.17 31.26 -5.14
C GLY A 229 -11.34 32.25 -5.04
N LEU A 230 -11.01 33.54 -4.99
CA LEU A 230 -11.96 34.64 -4.77
C LEU A 230 -12.86 34.99 -5.98
N THR A 231 -12.80 34.21 -7.06
CA THR A 231 -13.57 34.41 -8.29
C THR A 231 -14.06 33.08 -8.83
N GLU A 232 -15.09 33.13 -9.66
CA GLU A 232 -15.46 32.04 -10.56
C GLU A 232 -14.27 31.64 -11.47
N PRO A 233 -14.28 30.45 -12.10
CA PRO A 233 -13.21 29.99 -13.00
C PRO A 233 -12.98 30.90 -14.21
N ASP A 234 -14.03 31.57 -14.70
CA ASP A 234 -13.96 32.58 -15.78
C ASP A 234 -13.45 33.95 -15.31
N GLY A 235 -13.17 34.09 -14.01
CA GLY A 235 -12.71 35.31 -13.36
C GLY A 235 -13.82 36.28 -12.96
N SER A 236 -15.09 35.94 -13.13
CA SER A 236 -16.22 36.76 -12.67
C SER A 236 -16.40 36.72 -11.14
N PRO A 237 -17.11 37.70 -10.55
CA PRO A 237 -17.35 37.72 -9.10
C PRO A 237 -18.20 36.53 -8.65
N VAL A 238 -17.82 35.93 -7.52
CA VAL A 238 -18.50 34.74 -6.98
C VAL A 238 -19.99 34.99 -6.76
N GLY A 239 -20.80 33.99 -7.10
CA GLY A 239 -22.25 33.99 -6.90
C GLY A 239 -22.71 34.02 -5.44
N LYS A 240 -24.01 33.79 -5.23
CA LYS A 240 -24.56 33.64 -3.87
C LYS A 240 -24.17 32.26 -3.32
N LEU A 241 -23.25 32.26 -2.37
CA LEU A 241 -22.82 31.07 -1.64
C LEU A 241 -23.83 30.61 -0.57
N ASP A 242 -23.75 29.32 -0.24
CA ASP A 242 -24.52 28.67 0.81
C ASP A 242 -23.80 28.67 2.18
N VAL A 243 -24.30 27.87 3.13
CA VAL A 243 -23.73 27.74 4.48
C VAL A 243 -22.35 27.05 4.50
N CYS A 244 -22.05 26.25 3.49
CA CYS A 244 -20.77 25.58 3.32
C CYS A 244 -19.74 26.43 2.56
N GLN A 245 -20.08 27.69 2.23
CA GLN A 245 -19.25 28.60 1.44
C GLN A 245 -19.04 28.11 0.00
N GLY A 246 -19.98 27.32 -0.53
CA GLY A 246 -20.00 26.87 -1.92
C GLY A 246 -21.30 27.19 -2.63
N HIS A 247 -21.37 26.80 -3.90
CA HIS A 247 -22.59 26.84 -4.70
C HIS A 247 -22.48 25.89 -5.90
N GLU A 248 -23.57 25.71 -6.64
CA GLU A 248 -23.62 24.88 -7.84
C GLU A 248 -23.83 25.72 -9.10
N THR A 249 -23.04 25.43 -10.14
CA THR A 249 -23.25 25.99 -11.49
C THR A 249 -23.38 24.86 -12.52
N THR A 250 -24.13 25.09 -13.60
CA THR A 250 -24.35 24.06 -14.65
C THR A 250 -23.06 23.59 -15.32
N SER A 251 -22.00 24.40 -15.29
CA SER A 251 -20.71 24.11 -15.92
C SER A 251 -19.72 23.35 -15.05
N LEU A 252 -19.81 23.48 -13.71
CA LEU A 252 -18.86 22.84 -12.77
C LEU A 252 -19.51 21.82 -11.82
N GLY A 253 -20.83 21.85 -11.65
CA GLY A 253 -21.47 21.24 -10.49
C GLY A 253 -21.21 22.05 -9.21
N TYR A 254 -21.35 21.40 -8.06
CA TYR A 254 -21.09 22.01 -6.77
C TYR A 254 -19.57 22.24 -6.54
N HIS A 255 -19.22 23.41 -6.02
CA HIS A 255 -17.84 23.77 -5.68
C HIS A 255 -17.78 24.85 -4.59
N TYR A 256 -16.67 24.89 -3.85
CA TYR A 256 -16.42 25.86 -2.78
C TYR A 256 -15.63 27.07 -3.26
N HIS A 257 -15.76 28.18 -2.53
CA HIS A 257 -14.93 29.36 -2.70
C HIS A 257 -14.22 29.79 -1.41
N ALA A 258 -12.92 29.97 -1.52
CA ALA A 258 -12.10 30.66 -0.54
C ALA A 258 -12.59 32.09 -0.27
N SER A 259 -12.20 32.66 0.87
CA SER A 259 -12.65 33.98 1.31
C SER A 259 -11.53 34.77 1.99
N THR A 260 -11.60 36.11 1.95
CA THR A 260 -10.74 37.01 2.73
C THR A 260 -11.28 37.29 4.14
N LYS A 261 -12.39 36.63 4.51
CA LYS A 261 -13.05 36.68 5.82
C LYS A 261 -13.39 35.25 6.25
N TYR A 262 -13.59 35.04 7.55
CA TYR A 262 -14.09 33.75 8.07
C TYR A 262 -15.27 33.24 7.22
N PRO A 263 -15.24 31.98 6.75
CA PRO A 263 -14.36 30.89 7.17
C PRO A 263 -13.02 30.78 6.43
N TYR A 264 -12.62 31.71 5.54
CA TYR A 264 -11.37 31.70 4.77
C TYR A 264 -11.15 30.55 3.76
N VAL A 265 -11.69 29.35 4.01
CA VAL A 265 -11.62 28.14 3.17
C VAL A 265 -13.02 27.69 2.75
N MET A 266 -13.77 27.07 3.67
CA MET A 266 -15.10 26.50 3.47
C MET A 266 -15.89 26.52 4.80
N GLY A 267 -17.22 26.53 4.76
CA GLY A 267 -18.08 26.56 5.96
C GLY A 267 -18.46 25.18 6.51
N GLY A 268 -18.36 24.15 5.69
CA GLY A 268 -18.83 22.79 5.96
C GLY A 268 -18.61 21.89 4.75
N PHE A 269 -18.66 20.57 4.96
CA PHE A 269 -18.72 19.62 3.84
C PHE A 269 -20.14 19.55 3.29
N HIS A 270 -20.28 19.79 2.00
CA HIS A 270 -21.44 19.49 1.17
C HIS A 270 -21.49 18.01 0.81
N GLY A 271 -20.33 17.37 0.62
CA GLY A 271 -20.25 15.94 0.37
C GLY A 271 -20.17 15.09 1.64
N GLU A 272 -20.36 13.79 1.49
CA GLU A 272 -20.23 12.82 2.57
C GLU A 272 -18.77 12.68 3.04
N VAL A 273 -18.58 12.69 4.37
CA VAL A 273 -17.30 12.44 5.04
C VAL A 273 -17.53 11.55 6.27
N THR A 274 -16.58 10.69 6.59
CA THR A 274 -16.58 9.97 7.87
C THR A 274 -15.89 10.85 8.92
N GLU A 275 -16.56 11.15 10.03
CA GLU A 275 -15.95 11.86 11.17
C GLU A 275 -15.51 10.85 12.24
N ALA A 276 -14.22 10.80 12.55
CA ALA A 276 -13.67 9.95 13.61
C ALA A 276 -12.66 10.74 14.48
N GLU A 277 -12.77 10.59 15.80
CA GLU A 277 -11.95 11.32 16.80
C GLU A 277 -11.88 12.86 16.65
N GLY A 278 -12.83 13.47 15.93
CA GLY A 278 -12.84 14.90 15.62
C GLY A 278 -11.97 15.32 14.41
N GLN A 279 -11.69 14.39 13.48
CA GLN A 279 -11.11 14.63 12.15
C GLN A 279 -11.95 13.93 11.06
N VAL A 280 -11.75 14.28 9.78
CA VAL A 280 -12.23 13.42 8.68
C VAL A 280 -11.35 12.18 8.61
N ASP A 281 -11.91 11.00 8.37
CA ASP A 281 -11.18 9.74 8.31
C ASP A 281 -11.51 8.95 7.02
N PRO A 282 -10.55 8.24 6.39
CA PRO A 282 -9.13 8.14 6.75
C PRO A 282 -8.31 9.38 6.32
N GLN A 283 -7.22 9.64 7.05
CA GLN A 283 -6.22 10.66 6.69
C GLN A 283 -4.78 10.18 6.97
N PRO A 284 -3.78 10.71 6.23
CA PRO A 284 -2.37 10.56 6.56
C PRO A 284 -2.02 10.96 8.00
N ARG A 285 -1.00 10.30 8.55
CA ARG A 285 -0.43 10.62 9.87
C ARG A 285 0.94 11.30 9.71
N ALA A 286 1.09 12.44 10.37
CA ALA A 286 2.38 13.09 10.60
C ALA A 286 3.18 12.36 11.68
N SER A 287 4.52 12.40 11.63
CA SER A 287 5.41 11.72 12.57
C SER A 287 6.27 12.72 13.35
N PRO A 288 5.97 12.97 14.64
CA PRO A 288 6.72 13.93 15.45
C PRO A 288 8.15 13.42 15.72
N VAL A 289 9.13 14.22 15.33
CA VAL A 289 10.56 13.99 15.62
C VAL A 289 10.92 14.38 17.06
N ARG A 290 10.21 15.36 17.64
CA ARG A 290 10.45 15.89 18.98
C ARG A 290 9.13 16.21 19.70
N PRO A 291 9.14 16.42 21.04
CA PRO A 291 7.95 16.82 21.79
C PRO A 291 7.41 18.21 21.38
N ASP A 292 6.11 18.44 21.59
CA ASP A 292 5.54 19.77 21.41
C ASP A 292 6.04 20.75 22.49
N THR A 293 6.39 21.95 22.04
CA THR A 293 6.99 23.00 22.87
C THR A 293 5.95 24.03 23.33
N PRO A 294 6.12 24.67 24.49
CA PRO A 294 5.17 25.67 24.96
C PRO A 294 5.18 26.94 24.08
N PRO A 295 4.09 27.72 24.04
CA PRO A 295 4.06 29.01 23.34
C PRO A 295 5.12 29.99 23.84
N LEU A 296 5.90 30.57 22.92
CA LEU A 296 6.89 31.60 23.23
C LEU A 296 6.26 32.99 23.13
N ARG A 297 5.88 33.55 24.27
CA ARG A 297 5.18 34.84 24.34
C ARG A 297 6.09 35.99 23.92
N GLY A 298 5.58 36.87 23.05
CA GLY A 298 6.32 38.04 22.57
C GLY A 298 7.42 37.69 21.56
N ALA A 299 7.35 36.50 20.95
CA ALA A 299 8.15 36.14 19.80
C ALA A 299 7.52 36.70 18.51
N GLU A 300 8.35 37.12 17.56
CA GLU A 300 7.96 37.45 16.19
C GLU A 300 8.94 36.78 15.22
N ILE A 301 8.45 35.92 14.34
CA ILE A 301 9.29 35.22 13.36
C ILE A 301 9.60 36.16 12.20
N THR A 302 10.88 36.51 12.05
CA THR A 302 11.34 37.52 11.10
C THR A 302 11.91 36.93 9.80
N ASP A 303 12.39 35.69 9.83
CA ASP A 303 12.98 35.04 8.65
C ASP A 303 12.93 33.51 8.73
N PHE A 304 12.93 32.85 7.56
CA PHE A 304 13.08 31.41 7.41
C PHE A 304 13.85 31.09 6.13
N GLU A 305 15.05 30.52 6.27
CA GLU A 305 15.97 30.24 5.16
C GLU A 305 16.44 28.78 5.13
N SER A 306 16.73 28.29 3.93
CA SER A 306 17.46 27.04 3.71
C SER A 306 18.96 27.34 3.71
N THR A 307 19.68 26.85 4.72
CA THR A 307 21.13 27.06 4.90
C THR A 307 21.98 25.95 4.25
N GLY A 308 21.33 24.90 3.73
CA GLY A 308 21.94 23.80 2.99
C GLY A 308 20.86 22.83 2.48
N PRO A 309 21.21 21.78 1.72
CA PRO A 309 20.23 20.90 1.08
C PRO A 309 19.17 20.30 2.02
N ASN A 310 19.58 20.02 3.26
CA ASN A 310 18.77 19.46 4.34
C ASN A 310 18.88 20.31 5.62
N SER A 311 19.27 21.59 5.51
CA SER A 311 19.57 22.44 6.67
C SER A 311 18.81 23.75 6.58
N TYR A 312 18.28 24.20 7.71
CA TYR A 312 17.36 25.32 7.80
C TYR A 312 17.71 26.25 8.97
N ARG A 313 17.29 27.49 8.88
CA ARG A 313 17.33 28.46 9.98
C ARG A 313 16.04 29.25 10.03
N LEU A 314 15.44 29.29 11.22
CA LEU A 314 14.34 30.18 11.55
C LEU A 314 14.88 31.29 12.45
N SER A 315 14.77 32.54 12.02
CA SER A 315 15.19 33.71 12.79
C SER A 315 13.97 34.43 13.33
N TYR A 316 14.03 34.84 14.60
CA TYR A 316 12.93 35.50 15.29
C TYR A 316 13.46 36.56 16.26
N THR A 317 12.58 37.41 16.76
CA THR A 317 12.90 38.28 17.90
C THR A 317 12.06 37.92 19.10
N VAL A 318 12.58 38.17 20.31
CA VAL A 318 11.81 38.17 21.55
C VAL A 318 12.06 39.50 22.24
N ALA A 319 11.01 40.32 22.42
CA ALA A 319 11.12 41.68 22.95
C ALA A 319 12.18 42.56 22.23
N GLY A 320 12.41 42.33 20.94
CA GLY A 320 13.40 43.04 20.11
C GLY A 320 14.82 42.46 20.13
N GLU A 321 15.12 41.48 20.99
CA GLU A 321 16.37 40.73 20.93
C GLU A 321 16.30 39.67 19.82
N LYS A 322 17.31 39.61 18.95
CA LYS A 322 17.40 38.60 17.88
C LYS A 322 17.79 37.23 18.44
N ARG A 323 17.09 36.20 17.99
CA ARG A 323 17.26 34.78 18.37
C ARG A 323 17.09 33.91 17.12
N SER A 324 17.55 32.66 17.15
CA SER A 324 17.35 31.74 16.02
C SER A 324 17.28 30.27 16.43
N VAL A 325 16.62 29.47 15.59
CA VAL A 325 16.70 28.01 15.62
C VAL A 325 17.31 27.55 14.30
N SER A 326 18.52 27.00 14.35
CA SER A 326 19.14 26.33 13.20
C SER A 326 18.95 24.83 13.36
N TYR A 327 18.58 24.11 12.31
CA TYR A 327 18.41 22.67 12.38
C TYR A 327 18.78 21.98 11.05
N SER A 328 19.00 20.68 11.09
CA SER A 328 19.36 19.89 9.91
C SER A 328 18.78 18.48 9.96
N LEU A 329 18.66 17.85 8.79
CA LEU A 329 18.17 16.49 8.63
C LEU A 329 19.31 15.61 8.13
N ASN A 330 19.91 14.88 9.06
CA ASN A 330 21.00 13.97 8.76
C ASN A 330 20.47 12.65 8.18
N ALA A 331 21.30 11.99 7.38
CA ALA A 331 20.92 10.73 6.72
C ALA A 331 20.85 9.53 7.68
N ASP A 332 21.41 9.66 8.89
CA ASP A 332 21.33 8.68 9.98
C ASP A 332 20.00 8.78 10.78
N GLY A 333 19.04 9.58 10.30
CA GLY A 333 17.76 9.82 10.98
C GLY A 333 17.85 10.75 12.19
N THR A 334 19.00 11.40 12.42
CA THR A 334 19.15 12.42 13.46
C THR A 334 18.79 13.82 12.95
N TYR A 335 18.31 14.64 13.86
CA TYR A 335 17.89 16.01 13.63
C TYR A 335 18.60 16.90 14.66
N PRO A 336 19.80 17.40 14.37
CA PRO A 336 20.48 18.37 15.22
C PRO A 336 19.73 19.70 15.19
N PHE A 337 19.48 20.27 16.36
CA PHE A 337 18.93 21.60 16.59
C PHE A 337 19.94 22.44 17.39
N GLU A 338 20.08 23.71 17.02
CA GLU A 338 20.86 24.73 17.70
C GLU A 338 19.97 25.95 17.93
N TYR A 339 19.65 26.20 19.20
CA TYR A 339 18.85 27.32 19.66
C TYR A 339 19.79 28.43 20.15
N ASP A 340 19.87 29.52 19.37
CA ASP A 340 20.48 30.77 19.80
C ASP A 340 19.43 31.60 20.54
N ASN A 341 19.48 31.54 21.88
CA ASN A 341 18.58 32.29 22.74
C ASN A 341 19.11 33.70 23.06
N GLY A 342 20.04 34.23 22.27
CA GLY A 342 20.62 35.56 22.48
C GLY A 342 21.42 35.62 23.78
N SER A 343 21.08 36.57 24.66
CA SER A 343 21.73 36.73 25.96
C SER A 343 21.57 35.53 26.91
N ASP A 344 20.57 34.68 26.71
CA ASP A 344 20.40 33.41 27.47
C ASP A 344 21.37 32.31 27.00
N GLY A 345 22.04 32.49 25.85
CA GLY A 345 23.08 31.61 25.32
C GLY A 345 22.59 30.52 24.35
N LEU A 346 23.57 29.74 23.86
CA LEU A 346 23.35 28.66 22.90
C LEU A 346 23.00 27.33 23.58
N VAL A 347 21.93 26.69 23.11
CA VAL A 347 21.55 25.33 23.50
C VAL A 347 21.60 24.44 22.24
N LYS A 348 22.19 23.25 22.35
CA LYS A 348 22.20 22.27 21.26
C LYS A 348 21.50 21.00 21.71
N GLU A 349 20.63 20.49 20.85
CA GLU A 349 19.84 19.28 21.07
C GLU A 349 19.94 18.41 19.82
N VAL A 350 19.81 17.10 19.96
CA VAL A 350 19.75 16.18 18.82
C VAL A 350 18.55 15.28 19.03
N TYR A 351 17.61 15.36 18.10
CA TYR A 351 16.43 14.52 18.06
C TYR A 351 16.61 13.40 17.06
N THR A 352 15.74 12.40 17.11
CA THR A 352 15.65 11.31 16.14
C THR A 352 14.19 11.11 15.78
N ALA A 353 13.91 10.75 14.52
CA ALA A 353 12.55 10.35 14.15
C ALA A 353 12.12 9.18 15.03
N ARG A 354 11.07 9.37 15.84
CA ARG A 354 10.54 8.30 16.69
C ARG A 354 9.82 7.29 15.82
N ALA A 355 10.13 6.00 16.01
CA ALA A 355 9.17 4.94 15.72
C ALA A 355 7.86 5.28 16.47
N GLY A 356 6.74 5.32 15.75
CA GLY A 356 5.57 6.10 16.16
C GLY A 356 5.04 5.79 17.57
N SER A 357 5.00 6.81 18.43
CA SER A 357 4.29 6.74 19.72
C SER A 357 3.26 7.87 19.80
N GLY A 358 1.97 7.55 19.72
CA GLY A 358 0.90 8.44 20.13
C GLY A 358 1.11 8.86 21.59
N GLY A 359 1.00 10.16 21.87
CA GLY A 359 1.57 10.73 23.09
C GLY A 359 0.82 10.37 24.38
N GLN A 360 1.58 10.16 25.46
CA GLN A 360 1.07 10.30 26.82
C GLN A 360 1.90 11.36 27.57
N ARG A 361 1.21 12.35 28.15
CA ARG A 361 1.85 13.46 28.88
C ARG A 361 2.43 12.96 30.21
N GLY A 362 3.75 13.08 30.37
CA GLY A 362 4.46 12.82 31.63
C GLY A 362 5.45 13.93 31.96
N GLY A 363 4.96 15.05 32.50
CA GLY A 363 5.83 16.15 32.92
C GLY A 363 6.55 15.84 34.23
N GLU A 364 7.87 15.63 34.19
CA GLU A 364 8.71 15.50 35.40
C GLU A 364 8.78 16.83 36.16
N HIS A 365 7.95 17.00 37.19
CA HIS A 365 8.15 18.05 38.17
C HIS A 365 9.12 17.61 39.28
N ARG A 366 10.34 18.17 39.23
CA ARG A 366 11.39 17.96 40.23
C ARG A 366 10.94 18.33 41.64
N ASN A 367 11.15 17.35 42.52
CA ASN A 367 11.05 17.35 43.98
C ASN A 367 11.58 18.64 44.66
N LYS A 368 10.74 19.32 45.46
CA LYS A 368 11.18 20.24 46.54
C LYS A 368 10.32 20.07 47.80
N LYS A 369 10.99 20.16 48.95
CA LYS A 369 10.54 19.73 50.28
C LYS A 369 9.46 20.65 50.89
N GLY A 370 8.55 20.04 51.67
CA GLY A 370 8.25 20.50 53.04
C GLY A 370 6.79 20.87 53.38
N GLY A 371 6.32 20.42 54.55
CA GLY A 371 5.34 21.19 55.33
C GLY A 371 3.95 20.59 55.57
N LEU A 372 3.85 19.70 56.55
CA LEU A 372 2.69 19.47 57.44
C LEU A 372 1.63 20.61 57.51
N ARG A 373 0.32 20.28 57.37
CA ARG A 373 -0.67 20.26 58.49
C ARG A 373 -2.10 19.85 58.13
N LYS A 374 -2.86 19.46 59.17
CA LYS A 374 -4.27 19.02 59.20
C LYS A 374 -5.28 20.14 58.92
N GLY A 375 -6.50 19.77 58.47
CA GLY A 375 -7.70 20.62 58.61
C GLY A 375 -8.95 20.09 57.91
N SER A 376 -9.85 19.45 58.67
CA SER A 376 -11.23 19.08 58.27
C SER A 376 -12.20 19.77 59.26
N PRO A 377 -13.54 19.63 59.14
CA PRO A 377 -14.46 19.93 58.03
C PRO A 377 -15.65 20.82 58.52
N LYS A 378 -16.72 21.02 57.71
CA LYS A 378 -18.17 21.13 58.06
C LYS A 378 -19.00 21.68 56.86
N GLU A 379 -20.08 21.03 56.40
CA GLU A 379 -21.50 21.15 56.84
C GLU A 379 -22.11 22.53 56.50
N GLU A 380 -23.33 22.73 55.98
CA GLU A 380 -24.63 22.01 55.89
C GLU A 380 -25.41 22.58 54.64
N ALA A 381 -26.59 22.15 54.16
CA ALA A 381 -27.46 20.97 54.33
C ALA A 381 -28.47 20.92 53.15
N ALA A 382 -29.06 19.74 52.87
CA ALA A 382 -30.24 19.58 52.01
C ALA A 382 -31.56 19.73 52.81
N PRO A 383 -32.73 19.83 52.14
CA PRO A 383 -33.72 18.74 52.23
C PRO A 383 -34.54 18.55 50.92
N ARG A 384 -35.32 17.48 50.65
CA ARG A 384 -35.61 16.14 51.23
C ARG A 384 -36.29 15.31 50.09
N ARG A 385 -36.00 14.01 49.93
CA ARG A 385 -36.83 12.82 50.30
C ARG A 385 -38.26 12.79 49.70
N GLU A 386 -38.85 11.64 49.31
CA GLU A 386 -38.80 10.29 49.92
C GLU A 386 -38.70 9.12 48.91
N GLU A 387 -38.20 7.97 49.39
CA GLU A 387 -38.23 6.64 48.74
C GLU A 387 -39.45 5.83 49.26
N PRO A 388 -39.58 4.49 49.10
CA PRO A 388 -38.95 3.56 48.14
C PRO A 388 -39.96 2.62 47.42
N SER A 389 -39.52 1.96 46.35
CA SER A 389 -40.05 0.63 46.02
C SER A 389 -38.94 -0.30 45.50
N THR A 390 -38.94 -1.51 46.04
CA THR A 390 -37.96 -2.56 45.73
C THR A 390 -38.20 -3.18 44.36
N THR A 391 -37.17 -3.23 43.52
CA THR A 391 -37.01 -4.29 42.51
C THR A 391 -35.52 -4.59 42.35
N ALA A 392 -35.20 -5.82 41.95
CA ALA A 392 -33.86 -6.39 42.07
C ALA A 392 -32.82 -5.69 41.17
N LEU A 393 -31.54 -5.87 41.51
CA LEU A 393 -30.46 -5.87 40.51
C LEU A 393 -30.92 -6.76 39.34
N PRO A 394 -30.76 -6.35 38.06
CA PRO A 394 -30.99 -7.26 36.96
C PRO A 394 -29.96 -8.39 37.07
N THR A 395 -30.42 -9.57 37.46
CA THR A 395 -29.76 -10.81 37.07
C THR A 395 -29.77 -10.86 35.54
N PRO A 396 -28.64 -11.21 34.88
CA PRO A 396 -28.55 -11.16 33.42
C PRO A 396 -29.72 -11.93 32.80
N SER A 397 -30.46 -11.23 31.94
CA SER A 397 -31.71 -11.72 31.32
C SER A 397 -31.44 -12.84 30.30
N SER A 398 -30.20 -12.95 29.85
CA SER A 398 -29.67 -13.99 28.97
C SER A 398 -28.21 -14.27 29.36
N PRO A 399 -27.70 -15.52 29.28
CA PRO A 399 -26.28 -15.82 29.53
C PRO A 399 -25.30 -15.19 28.51
N MET A 400 -25.81 -14.47 27.50
CA MET A 400 -25.02 -13.70 26.53
C MET A 400 -24.80 -12.24 26.94
N ASP A 401 -25.62 -11.67 27.83
CA ASP A 401 -25.39 -10.34 28.42
C ASP A 401 -24.43 -10.52 29.59
N ALA A 402 -23.13 -10.39 29.30
CA ALA A 402 -22.06 -10.68 30.27
C ALA A 402 -21.77 -9.50 31.20
N ASN A 403 -22.13 -8.28 30.78
CA ASN A 403 -21.83 -7.05 31.51
C ASN A 403 -23.05 -6.53 32.34
N GLY A 404 -24.27 -6.93 31.97
CA GLY A 404 -25.52 -6.62 32.66
C GLY A 404 -26.17 -5.28 32.27
N ASP A 405 -25.80 -4.68 31.14
CA ASP A 405 -26.34 -3.40 30.65
C ASP A 405 -27.69 -3.53 29.91
N GLY A 406 -28.12 -4.76 29.61
CA GLY A 406 -29.38 -5.07 28.93
C GLY A 406 -29.29 -5.23 27.41
N TRP A 407 -28.09 -5.14 26.83
CA TRP A 407 -27.80 -5.32 25.41
C TRP A 407 -26.78 -6.45 25.25
N VAL A 408 -26.70 -7.05 24.05
CA VAL A 408 -25.64 -8.02 23.72
C VAL A 408 -24.80 -7.48 22.58
N SER A 409 -23.56 -7.10 22.87
CA SER A 409 -22.62 -6.64 21.84
C SER A 409 -22.10 -7.78 20.96
N ALA A 410 -21.60 -7.43 19.76
CA ALA A 410 -20.91 -8.37 18.88
C ALA A 410 -19.73 -9.10 19.56
N GLN A 411 -19.06 -8.45 20.52
CA GLN A 411 -17.94 -9.02 21.25
C GLN A 411 -18.41 -10.08 22.26
N GLU A 412 -19.49 -9.82 23.00
CA GLU A 412 -20.06 -10.76 23.97
C GLU A 412 -20.69 -11.97 23.26
N TYR A 413 -21.37 -11.74 22.14
CA TYR A 413 -21.91 -12.80 21.29
C TYR A 413 -20.80 -13.74 20.75
N ALA A 414 -19.70 -13.16 20.25
CA ALA A 414 -18.52 -13.92 19.82
C ALA A 414 -17.84 -14.65 20.99
N GLN A 415 -17.74 -14.02 22.17
CA GLN A 415 -17.17 -14.64 23.36
C GLN A 415 -18.00 -15.84 23.84
N GLN A 416 -19.34 -15.76 23.78
CA GLN A 416 -20.21 -16.89 24.09
C GLN A 416 -20.11 -18.01 23.04
N ALA A 417 -19.97 -17.69 21.75
CA ALA A 417 -19.70 -18.69 20.72
C ALA A 417 -18.37 -19.43 20.96
N LYS A 418 -17.34 -18.72 21.44
CA LYS A 418 -16.03 -19.30 21.81
C LYS A 418 -16.13 -20.24 23.00
N LEU A 419 -16.94 -19.87 24.01
CA LEU A 419 -17.25 -20.70 25.17
C LEU A 419 -18.01 -21.97 24.75
N ASN A 420 -19.04 -21.86 23.92
CA ASN A 420 -19.82 -22.99 23.42
C ASN A 420 -18.95 -23.98 22.62
N PHE A 421 -18.09 -23.49 21.71
CA PHE A 421 -17.14 -24.32 20.97
C PHE A 421 -16.11 -25.01 21.89
N SER A 422 -15.68 -24.35 22.97
CA SER A 422 -14.76 -24.94 23.96
C SER A 422 -15.40 -26.11 24.73
N LEU A 423 -16.73 -26.09 24.88
CA LEU A 423 -17.52 -27.12 25.57
C LEU A 423 -17.89 -28.31 24.68
N ASP A 424 -18.11 -28.11 23.38
CA ASP A 424 -18.29 -29.19 22.39
C ASP A 424 -17.43 -28.97 21.14
N LYS A 425 -16.26 -29.61 21.13
CA LYS A 425 -15.26 -29.53 20.05
C LYS A 425 -15.57 -30.42 18.84
N THR A 426 -16.76 -31.03 18.76
CA THR A 426 -17.11 -31.93 17.65
C THR A 426 -17.67 -31.21 16.42
N GLN A 427 -18.01 -29.92 16.54
CA GLN A 427 -18.68 -29.14 15.49
C GLN A 427 -17.73 -28.34 14.57
N GLY A 428 -16.63 -28.96 14.13
CA GLY A 428 -15.71 -28.36 13.15
C GLY A 428 -14.58 -27.53 13.76
N SER A 429 -14.18 -26.44 13.09
CA SER A 429 -13.08 -25.58 13.53
C SER A 429 -13.58 -24.35 14.29
N LEU A 430 -12.74 -23.80 15.18
CA LEU A 430 -13.06 -22.55 15.88
C LEU A 430 -13.28 -21.39 14.90
N SER A 431 -12.57 -21.37 13.78
CA SER A 431 -12.73 -20.39 12.71
C SER A 431 -14.14 -20.47 12.07
N GLN A 432 -14.61 -21.69 11.79
CA GLN A 432 -15.97 -21.94 11.29
C GLN A 432 -17.02 -21.45 12.29
N ALA A 433 -16.89 -21.84 13.57
CA ALA A 433 -17.82 -21.43 14.63
C ALA A 433 -17.85 -19.91 14.87
N MET A 434 -16.71 -19.22 14.73
CA MET A 434 -16.65 -17.75 14.79
C MET A 434 -17.31 -17.09 13.57
N ALA A 435 -17.12 -17.64 12.37
CA ALA A 435 -17.75 -17.14 11.15
C ALA A 435 -19.28 -17.31 11.20
N ASP A 436 -19.75 -18.48 11.61
CA ASP A 436 -21.18 -18.77 11.74
C ASP A 436 -21.84 -17.89 12.84
N ALA A 437 -21.15 -17.67 13.97
CA ALA A 437 -21.62 -16.75 15.02
C ALA A 437 -21.71 -15.30 14.53
N ARG A 438 -20.77 -14.85 13.69
CA ARG A 438 -20.82 -13.51 13.08
C ARG A 438 -21.99 -13.38 12.09
N ILE A 439 -22.29 -14.42 11.32
CA ILE A 439 -23.45 -14.45 10.42
C ILE A 439 -24.75 -14.42 11.23
N ALA A 440 -24.84 -15.20 12.32
CA ALA A 440 -26.00 -15.21 13.20
C ALA A 440 -26.23 -13.86 13.88
N PHE A 441 -25.17 -13.20 14.38
CA PHE A 441 -25.25 -11.85 14.95
C PHE A 441 -25.81 -10.84 13.93
N LEU A 442 -25.20 -10.75 12.74
CA LEU A 442 -25.61 -9.82 11.67
C LEU A 442 -27.01 -10.11 11.07
N ALA A 443 -27.54 -11.32 11.28
CA ALA A 443 -28.90 -11.68 10.90
C ALA A 443 -29.93 -11.41 12.02
N THR A 444 -29.47 -11.19 13.26
CA THR A 444 -30.32 -10.88 14.42
C THR A 444 -30.37 -9.38 14.71
N ASP A 445 -29.31 -8.64 14.38
CA ASP A 445 -29.23 -7.17 14.37
C ASP A 445 -30.09 -6.63 13.20
N LEU A 446 -31.38 -6.43 13.47
CA LEU A 446 -32.36 -6.00 12.48
C LEU A 446 -32.32 -4.49 12.27
N ASN A 447 -31.93 -3.74 13.30
CA ASN A 447 -31.87 -2.29 13.28
C ASN A 447 -30.52 -1.75 12.71
N LYS A 448 -29.46 -2.57 12.73
CA LYS A 448 -28.07 -2.31 12.29
C LYS A 448 -27.26 -1.32 13.13
N ASP A 449 -27.52 -1.26 14.43
CA ASP A 449 -26.76 -0.43 15.38
C ASP A 449 -25.53 -1.14 15.97
N GLY A 450 -25.36 -2.44 15.72
CA GLY A 450 -24.23 -3.25 16.18
C GLY A 450 -24.39 -3.83 17.60
N GLN A 451 -25.60 -3.76 18.16
CA GLN A 451 -25.99 -4.35 19.44
C GLN A 451 -27.28 -5.17 19.23
N LEU A 452 -27.54 -6.16 20.09
CA LEU A 452 -28.79 -6.90 20.07
C LEU A 452 -29.63 -6.56 21.29
N ASP A 453 -30.87 -6.12 21.04
CA ASP A 453 -31.84 -5.87 22.11
C ASP A 453 -32.65 -7.13 22.49
N ALA A 454 -33.39 -7.04 23.60
CA ALA A 454 -34.19 -8.16 24.11
C ALA A 454 -35.32 -8.61 23.15
N SER A 455 -35.78 -7.74 22.25
CA SER A 455 -36.81 -8.04 21.25
C SER A 455 -36.23 -8.74 20.01
N GLU A 456 -35.02 -8.36 19.58
CA GLU A 456 -34.25 -9.04 18.52
C GLU A 456 -33.83 -10.44 18.96
N LEU A 457 -33.36 -10.58 20.21
CA LEU A 457 -33.05 -11.87 20.84
C LEU A 457 -34.27 -12.77 21.06
N GLN A 458 -35.48 -12.22 21.19
CA GLN A 458 -36.72 -13.02 21.24
C GLN A 458 -37.21 -13.44 19.85
N THR A 459 -37.12 -12.55 18.85
CA THR A 459 -37.55 -12.80 17.46
C THR A 459 -36.81 -13.98 16.84
N SER A 460 -35.55 -14.22 17.25
CA SER A 460 -34.72 -15.33 16.78
C SER A 460 -35.07 -16.72 17.36
N GLN A 461 -35.92 -16.82 18.40
CA GLN A 461 -36.31 -18.13 18.99
C GLN A 461 -37.60 -18.74 18.39
N GLU A 462 -38.55 -17.93 17.92
CA GLU A 462 -39.84 -18.46 17.41
C GLU A 462 -39.77 -19.05 15.98
N VAL A 463 -38.70 -18.79 15.22
CA VAL A 463 -38.59 -19.17 13.78
C VAL A 463 -38.25 -20.66 13.57
N THR A 464 -38.12 -21.47 14.64
CA THR A 464 -37.69 -22.88 14.54
C THR A 464 -38.80 -23.90 14.23
N GLN A 465 -40.08 -23.52 14.16
CA GLN A 465 -41.16 -24.45 13.77
C GLN A 465 -42.12 -23.92 12.69
N GLY A 466 -41.72 -24.18 11.43
CA GLY A 466 -42.65 -24.59 10.37
C GLY A 466 -43.17 -23.48 9.44
N VAL A 467 -42.72 -23.54 8.17
CA VAL A 467 -43.56 -23.55 6.95
C VAL A 467 -42.63 -23.81 5.74
N LYS A 468 -43.16 -24.47 4.69
CA LYS A 468 -42.39 -24.82 3.48
C LYS A 468 -41.99 -23.56 2.67
N PRO A 469 -40.80 -23.51 2.05
CA PRO A 469 -40.41 -22.38 1.23
C PRO A 469 -41.11 -22.40 -0.15
N SER A 470 -41.80 -21.30 -0.46
CA SER A 470 -42.11 -20.88 -1.84
C SER A 470 -41.30 -19.62 -2.16
N SER A 471 -40.78 -19.54 -3.38
CA SER A 471 -39.61 -18.73 -3.76
C SER A 471 -39.81 -17.22 -3.89
N SER A 472 -38.89 -16.45 -3.31
CA SER A 472 -38.35 -15.22 -3.91
C SER A 472 -36.89 -15.02 -3.45
N SER A 473 -35.92 -15.22 -4.34
CA SER A 473 -34.51 -15.37 -4.00
C SER A 473 -33.62 -14.22 -4.50
N SER A 474 -32.82 -13.66 -3.60
CA SER A 474 -31.49 -13.12 -3.91
C SER A 474 -30.44 -13.91 -3.12
N GLY A 475 -30.40 -15.22 -3.34
CA GLY A 475 -29.29 -16.07 -2.90
C GLY A 475 -28.07 -15.81 -3.79
N GLY A 476 -26.86 -15.91 -3.23
CA GLY A 476 -25.61 -15.51 -3.88
C GLY A 476 -25.43 -16.07 -5.30
N PHE A 477 -24.92 -15.23 -6.19
CA PHE A 477 -24.50 -15.62 -7.53
C PHE A 477 -23.20 -16.43 -7.44
N VAL A 478 -23.21 -17.68 -7.88
CA VAL A 478 -22.09 -18.63 -7.70
C VAL A 478 -21.78 -19.33 -9.02
N LEU A 479 -20.49 -19.43 -9.34
CA LEU A 479 -19.92 -20.17 -10.46
C LEU A 479 -19.28 -21.47 -9.95
N THR A 480 -19.40 -22.54 -10.72
CA THR A 480 -18.88 -23.88 -10.39
C THR A 480 -18.45 -24.61 -11.67
N SER A 481 -17.62 -25.65 -11.52
CA SER A 481 -17.36 -26.64 -12.57
C SER A 481 -17.64 -28.05 -12.04
N SER A 482 -18.09 -28.96 -12.90
CA SER A 482 -18.19 -30.39 -12.58
C SER A 482 -16.87 -31.15 -12.76
N ALA A 483 -15.82 -30.47 -13.25
CA ALA A 483 -14.52 -31.07 -13.54
C ALA A 483 -13.40 -30.60 -12.60
N VAL A 484 -13.63 -29.55 -11.79
CA VAL A 484 -12.65 -28.97 -10.86
C VAL A 484 -13.38 -28.13 -9.79
N GLU A 485 -12.89 -28.16 -8.56
CA GLU A 485 -13.39 -27.37 -7.43
C GLU A 485 -12.64 -26.02 -7.31
N GLU A 486 -13.11 -25.09 -6.49
CA GLU A 486 -12.43 -23.79 -6.27
C GLU A 486 -11.00 -24.00 -5.76
N GLY A 487 -10.03 -23.38 -6.42
CA GLY A 487 -8.60 -23.56 -6.15
C GLY A 487 -8.02 -24.90 -6.65
N GLY A 488 -8.85 -25.78 -7.22
CA GLY A 488 -8.44 -27.11 -7.67
C GLY A 488 -7.55 -27.10 -8.91
N SER A 489 -6.76 -28.16 -9.09
CA SER A 489 -5.90 -28.32 -10.26
C SER A 489 -6.72 -28.49 -11.54
N LEU A 490 -6.54 -27.59 -12.51
CA LEU A 490 -7.17 -27.64 -13.84
C LEU A 490 -6.78 -28.95 -14.55
N PRO A 491 -7.74 -29.85 -14.85
CA PRO A 491 -7.41 -31.12 -15.49
C PRO A 491 -6.74 -30.91 -16.85
N MET A 492 -5.72 -31.72 -17.14
CA MET A 492 -4.86 -31.61 -18.33
C MET A 492 -5.65 -31.53 -19.66
N ASP A 493 -6.81 -32.18 -19.72
CA ASP A 493 -7.72 -32.17 -20.86
C ASP A 493 -8.17 -30.75 -21.29
N PHE A 494 -8.21 -29.79 -20.35
CA PHE A 494 -8.55 -28.39 -20.58
C PHE A 494 -7.34 -27.47 -20.78
N THR A 495 -6.12 -28.04 -20.82
CA THR A 495 -4.87 -27.29 -20.99
C THR A 495 -4.29 -27.59 -22.37
N GLY A 496 -3.32 -26.79 -22.83
CA GLY A 496 -2.63 -27.00 -24.09
C GLY A 496 -1.67 -28.20 -24.09
N ASP A 497 -1.61 -28.95 -22.99
CA ASP A 497 -0.90 -30.23 -22.88
C ASP A 497 -1.86 -31.44 -23.00
N GLY A 498 -3.17 -31.22 -22.93
CA GLY A 498 -4.20 -32.21 -23.28
C GLY A 498 -4.95 -31.82 -24.56
N SER A 499 -6.28 -32.01 -24.59
CA SER A 499 -7.08 -31.70 -25.80
C SER A 499 -7.32 -30.21 -26.04
N GLY A 500 -6.96 -29.34 -25.07
CA GLY A 500 -7.21 -27.90 -25.14
C GLY A 500 -8.69 -27.53 -25.06
N ALA A 501 -9.52 -28.40 -24.48
CA ALA A 501 -10.95 -28.21 -24.41
C ALA A 501 -11.38 -27.09 -23.45
N THR A 502 -12.56 -26.51 -23.64
CA THR A 502 -13.12 -25.58 -22.63
C THR A 502 -13.61 -26.33 -21.40
N LEU A 503 -13.36 -25.78 -20.22
CA LEU A 503 -13.84 -26.29 -18.94
C LEU A 503 -15.39 -26.24 -18.90
N PRO A 504 -16.09 -27.30 -18.44
CA PRO A 504 -17.53 -27.23 -18.23
C PRO A 504 -17.84 -26.30 -17.04
N LEU A 505 -18.71 -25.32 -17.24
CA LEU A 505 -19.09 -24.32 -16.23
C LEU A 505 -20.58 -24.38 -15.93
N SER A 506 -20.98 -24.00 -14.72
CA SER A 506 -22.38 -23.88 -14.29
C SER A 506 -22.52 -22.80 -13.23
N TRP A 507 -23.52 -21.94 -13.38
CA TRP A 507 -23.79 -20.85 -12.46
C TRP A 507 -25.26 -20.78 -12.03
N LYS A 508 -25.49 -20.29 -10.82
CA LYS A 508 -26.82 -20.17 -10.19
C LYS A 508 -26.89 -18.87 -9.38
N GLY A 509 -28.11 -18.38 -9.11
CA GLY A 509 -28.31 -17.17 -8.31
C GLY A 509 -28.07 -15.85 -9.05
N ALA A 510 -28.19 -15.84 -10.39
CA ALA A 510 -28.08 -14.60 -11.16
C ALA A 510 -29.18 -13.59 -10.74
N PRO A 511 -28.86 -12.29 -10.56
CA PRO A 511 -29.83 -11.29 -10.14
C PRO A 511 -31.02 -11.15 -11.09
N VAL A 512 -32.17 -10.77 -10.53
CA VAL A 512 -33.33 -10.32 -11.32
C VAL A 512 -32.92 -9.11 -12.16
N GLY A 513 -33.29 -9.11 -13.45
CA GLY A 513 -32.87 -8.10 -14.42
C GLY A 513 -31.63 -8.48 -15.26
N THR A 514 -31.05 -9.66 -15.04
CA THR A 514 -30.00 -10.20 -15.93
C THR A 514 -30.57 -10.46 -17.33
N SER A 515 -30.05 -9.75 -18.34
CA SER A 515 -30.41 -9.86 -19.75
C SER A 515 -29.42 -10.68 -20.58
N SER A 516 -28.14 -10.71 -20.17
CA SER A 516 -27.09 -11.53 -20.79
C SER A 516 -25.95 -11.79 -19.80
N TYR A 517 -25.03 -12.71 -20.14
CA TYR A 517 -23.77 -12.88 -19.42
C TYR A 517 -22.55 -12.58 -20.30
N ALA A 518 -21.44 -12.26 -19.64
CA ALA A 518 -20.10 -12.32 -20.21
C ALA A 518 -19.22 -13.25 -19.38
N LEU A 519 -18.24 -13.89 -20.02
CA LEU A 519 -17.26 -14.79 -19.44
C LEU A 519 -15.85 -14.30 -19.80
N ILE A 520 -14.99 -14.18 -18.79
CA ILE A 520 -13.56 -13.93 -18.94
C ILE A 520 -12.79 -15.02 -18.19
N MET A 521 -11.73 -15.55 -18.79
CA MET A 521 -10.70 -16.29 -18.06
C MET A 521 -9.40 -15.49 -18.15
N ASP A 522 -8.75 -15.18 -17.04
CA ASP A 522 -7.48 -14.47 -17.00
C ASP A 522 -6.47 -15.04 -15.99
N HIS A 523 -5.25 -14.51 -16.02
CA HIS A 523 -4.15 -14.83 -15.10
C HIS A 523 -3.24 -13.61 -14.96
N GLU A 524 -2.88 -13.26 -13.71
CA GLU A 524 -1.86 -12.25 -13.43
C GLU A 524 -0.46 -12.84 -13.64
N ALA A 525 0.26 -12.31 -14.63
CA ALA A 525 1.65 -12.67 -14.89
C ALA A 525 2.63 -11.76 -14.11
N PRO A 526 3.86 -12.24 -13.81
CA PRO A 526 4.86 -11.46 -13.08
C PRO A 526 5.10 -10.06 -13.66
N GLY A 527 5.14 -9.05 -12.81
CA GLY A 527 5.18 -7.64 -13.22
C GLY A 527 3.80 -6.98 -13.37
N ASN A 528 2.78 -7.54 -12.71
CA ASN A 528 1.39 -7.05 -12.68
C ASN A 528 0.74 -7.00 -14.08
N GLU A 529 1.08 -7.94 -14.96
CA GLU A 529 0.59 -8.01 -16.34
C GLU A 529 -0.56 -9.02 -16.47
N MET A 530 -1.80 -8.53 -16.58
CA MET A 530 -2.98 -9.40 -16.78
C MET A 530 -3.03 -10.01 -18.18
N LYS A 531 -3.22 -11.33 -18.28
CA LYS A 531 -3.34 -12.06 -19.54
C LYS A 531 -4.69 -12.77 -19.65
N GLY A 532 -5.47 -12.44 -20.68
CA GLY A 532 -6.73 -13.13 -21.00
C GLY A 532 -6.54 -14.43 -21.77
N TYR A 533 -7.25 -15.49 -21.37
CA TYR A 533 -7.24 -16.84 -21.95
C TYR A 533 -8.60 -17.23 -22.56
N TRP A 534 -9.69 -16.58 -22.15
CA TRP A 534 -11.00 -16.72 -22.77
C TRP A 534 -11.75 -15.40 -22.66
N THR A 535 -12.39 -14.96 -23.72
CA THR A 535 -13.36 -13.84 -23.72
C THR A 535 -14.60 -14.27 -24.49
N MET A 536 -15.77 -14.19 -23.86
CA MET A 536 -17.07 -14.50 -24.47
C MET A 536 -18.16 -13.56 -23.95
N TRP A 537 -19.03 -13.07 -24.82
CA TRP A 537 -20.15 -12.20 -24.44
C TRP A 537 -21.40 -12.48 -25.28
N ASP A 538 -22.48 -11.73 -25.04
CA ASP A 538 -23.82 -11.99 -25.60
C ASP A 538 -24.33 -13.42 -25.29
N ILE A 539 -23.91 -13.98 -24.15
CA ILE A 539 -24.45 -15.25 -23.63
C ILE A 539 -25.89 -14.99 -23.17
N PRO A 540 -26.93 -15.69 -23.67
CA PRO A 540 -28.31 -15.42 -23.29
C PRO A 540 -28.56 -15.63 -21.79
N ALA A 541 -29.39 -14.79 -21.14
CA ALA A 541 -29.72 -14.92 -19.72
C ALA A 541 -30.35 -16.28 -19.33
N THR A 542 -30.93 -17.00 -20.29
CA THR A 542 -31.48 -18.35 -20.12
C THR A 542 -30.43 -19.45 -20.01
N VAL A 543 -29.16 -19.14 -20.32
CA VAL A 543 -28.03 -20.08 -20.21
C VAL A 543 -27.44 -19.98 -18.81
N THR A 544 -27.48 -21.08 -18.08
CA THR A 544 -26.92 -21.22 -16.71
C THR A 544 -25.76 -22.21 -16.65
N SER A 545 -25.35 -22.77 -17.79
CA SER A 545 -24.20 -23.67 -17.89
C SER A 545 -23.60 -23.69 -19.29
N LEU A 546 -22.31 -24.00 -19.36
CA LEU A 546 -21.55 -24.21 -20.59
C LEU A 546 -20.98 -25.62 -20.53
N PRO A 547 -21.38 -26.55 -21.41
CA PRO A 547 -20.75 -27.86 -21.48
C PRO A 547 -19.30 -27.75 -22.00
N LYS A 548 -18.50 -28.80 -21.77
CA LYS A 548 -17.18 -28.96 -22.37
C LYS A 548 -17.27 -28.76 -23.89
N ASN A 549 -16.41 -27.91 -24.45
CA ASN A 549 -16.38 -27.52 -25.86
C ASN A 549 -17.69 -26.92 -26.40
N VAL A 550 -18.40 -26.12 -25.58
CA VAL A 550 -19.52 -25.29 -26.02
C VAL A 550 -19.19 -24.48 -27.29
N GLN A 551 -20.16 -24.37 -28.21
CA GLN A 551 -20.07 -23.59 -29.45
C GLN A 551 -21.39 -22.84 -29.67
N GLY A 552 -21.33 -21.65 -30.27
CA GLY A 552 -22.53 -20.91 -30.71
C GLY A 552 -23.43 -20.34 -29.60
N VAL A 553 -22.94 -20.28 -28.35
CA VAL A 553 -23.71 -19.80 -27.18
C VAL A 553 -23.44 -18.31 -26.86
N GLY A 554 -22.40 -17.72 -27.46
CA GLY A 554 -22.07 -16.30 -27.37
C GLY A 554 -21.06 -15.92 -28.46
N LYS A 555 -20.70 -14.64 -28.54
CA LYS A 555 -19.60 -14.15 -29.38
C LYS A 555 -18.26 -14.36 -28.68
N LEU A 556 -17.22 -14.69 -29.44
CA LEU A 556 -15.88 -15.00 -28.92
C LEU A 556 -14.90 -13.90 -29.29
N GLY A 557 -14.11 -13.46 -28.32
CA GLY A 557 -13.04 -12.49 -28.52
C GLY A 557 -11.68 -13.17 -28.64
N ILE A 558 -10.62 -12.36 -28.58
CA ILE A 558 -9.23 -12.84 -28.64
C ILE A 558 -8.61 -13.05 -27.25
N GLY A 559 -7.83 -14.12 -27.12
CA GLY A 559 -6.92 -14.32 -26.00
C GLY A 559 -5.59 -13.56 -26.17
N PHE A 560 -4.68 -13.73 -25.20
CA PHE A 560 -3.40 -12.99 -25.14
C PHE A 560 -2.42 -13.28 -26.29
N ARG A 561 -2.63 -14.35 -27.09
CA ARG A 561 -1.85 -14.63 -28.32
C ARG A 561 -2.59 -14.17 -29.58
N GLY A 562 -3.67 -13.40 -29.43
CA GLY A 562 -4.44 -12.80 -30.53
C GLY A 562 -5.32 -13.79 -31.29
N LYS A 563 -5.61 -14.98 -30.74
CA LYS A 563 -6.49 -15.95 -31.39
C LYS A 563 -7.91 -15.84 -30.84
N VAL A 564 -8.89 -15.88 -31.74
CA VAL A 564 -10.31 -15.89 -31.37
C VAL A 564 -10.68 -17.22 -30.71
N GLY A 565 -11.41 -17.14 -29.59
CA GLY A 565 -11.90 -18.29 -28.84
C GLY A 565 -11.05 -18.65 -27.63
N TYR A 566 -11.26 -19.87 -27.11
CA TYR A 566 -10.51 -20.34 -25.95
C TYR A 566 -9.03 -20.58 -26.30
N GLU A 567 -8.17 -19.90 -25.57
CA GLU A 567 -6.74 -20.08 -25.62
C GLU A 567 -6.31 -20.91 -24.40
N PRO A 568 -6.16 -22.25 -24.52
CA PRO A 568 -5.95 -23.09 -23.35
C PRO A 568 -4.62 -22.74 -22.63
N PRO A 569 -4.59 -22.79 -21.29
CA PRO A 569 -3.39 -22.67 -20.48
C PRO A 569 -2.28 -23.59 -20.97
N HIS A 570 -1.15 -23.02 -21.36
CA HIS A 570 0.00 -23.77 -21.85
C HIS A 570 1.27 -23.06 -21.39
N SER A 571 1.51 -23.10 -20.07
CA SER A 571 2.65 -22.41 -19.46
C SER A 571 3.96 -23.01 -19.97
N LYS A 572 4.81 -22.16 -20.55
CA LYS A 572 6.18 -22.54 -20.94
C LYS A 572 7.22 -22.30 -19.84
N GLY A 573 6.84 -21.61 -18.77
CA GLY A 573 7.67 -21.37 -17.59
C GLY A 573 7.27 -22.29 -16.42
N PRO A 574 8.19 -22.55 -15.48
CA PRO A 574 7.93 -23.31 -14.27
C PRO A 574 6.97 -22.58 -13.34
N GLY A 575 6.49 -23.30 -12.32
CA GLY A 575 5.56 -22.78 -11.33
C GLY A 575 4.10 -23.10 -11.65
N GLU A 576 3.31 -23.21 -10.60
CA GLU A 576 1.86 -23.23 -10.68
C GLU A 576 1.32 -21.82 -11.00
N LYS A 577 0.24 -21.77 -11.77
CA LYS A 577 -0.44 -20.53 -12.11
C LYS A 577 -1.91 -20.63 -11.77
N THR A 578 -2.40 -19.68 -10.98
CA THR A 578 -3.83 -19.46 -10.79
C THR A 578 -4.39 -18.75 -12.01
N TYR A 579 -5.46 -19.34 -12.55
CA TYR A 579 -6.31 -18.74 -13.56
C TYR A 579 -7.67 -18.50 -12.93
N VAL A 580 -8.27 -17.34 -13.18
CA VAL A 580 -9.60 -16.99 -12.66
C VAL A 580 -10.59 -16.97 -13.82
N LEU A 581 -11.70 -17.68 -13.67
CA LEU A 581 -12.85 -17.59 -14.56
C LEU A 581 -13.91 -16.72 -13.90
N HIS A 582 -14.26 -15.61 -14.55
CA HIS A 582 -15.29 -14.66 -14.12
C HIS A 582 -16.51 -14.80 -15.01
N VAL A 583 -17.69 -15.04 -14.43
CA VAL A 583 -18.97 -14.83 -15.13
C VAL A 583 -19.63 -13.56 -14.58
N TYR A 584 -19.96 -12.64 -15.48
CA TYR A 584 -20.66 -11.39 -15.18
C TYR A 584 -22.12 -11.52 -15.61
N ALA A 585 -23.06 -11.29 -14.69
CA ALA A 585 -24.47 -11.11 -15.00
C ALA A 585 -24.72 -9.66 -15.41
N LEU A 586 -25.26 -9.42 -16.61
CA LEU A 586 -25.38 -8.07 -17.21
C LEU A 586 -26.84 -7.65 -17.39
N SER A 587 -27.15 -6.39 -17.07
CA SER A 587 -28.46 -5.77 -17.27
C SER A 587 -28.81 -5.56 -18.76
N ALA A 588 -27.80 -5.44 -19.63
CA ALA A 588 -27.95 -5.33 -21.08
C ALA A 588 -26.72 -5.87 -21.82
N SER A 589 -26.90 -6.32 -23.07
CA SER A 589 -25.82 -6.78 -23.95
C SER A 589 -24.78 -5.67 -24.22
N PRO A 590 -23.47 -5.96 -24.11
CA PRO A 590 -22.42 -4.96 -24.35
C PRO A 590 -22.41 -4.48 -25.81
N GLN A 591 -22.25 -3.17 -25.97
CA GLN A 591 -22.26 -2.52 -27.29
C GLN A 591 -20.82 -2.35 -27.79
N ILE A 592 -20.28 -3.42 -28.36
CA ILE A 592 -18.92 -3.47 -28.91
C ILE A 592 -18.94 -3.04 -30.38
N ARG A 593 -18.03 -2.15 -30.78
CA ARG A 593 -17.93 -1.59 -32.14
C ARG A 593 -16.77 -2.19 -32.93
N GLU A 594 -15.81 -2.72 -32.20
CA GLU A 594 -14.64 -3.44 -32.63
C GLU A 594 -15.06 -4.79 -33.25
N PRO A 595 -14.41 -5.25 -34.33
CA PRO A 595 -14.61 -6.63 -34.81
C PRO A 595 -14.22 -7.65 -33.73
N ASP A 596 -14.90 -8.78 -33.65
CA ASP A 596 -14.63 -9.87 -32.69
C ASP A 596 -13.13 -10.25 -32.59
N SER A 597 -12.39 -10.18 -33.70
CA SER A 597 -10.94 -10.41 -33.77
C SER A 597 -10.04 -9.33 -33.14
N GLN A 598 -10.63 -8.29 -32.55
CA GLN A 598 -9.96 -7.22 -31.80
C GLN A 598 -10.48 -7.09 -30.36
N VAL A 599 -11.49 -7.87 -29.98
CA VAL A 599 -12.09 -7.83 -28.63
C VAL A 599 -11.26 -8.68 -27.68
N ASN A 600 -10.25 -8.06 -27.06
CA ASN A 600 -9.51 -8.67 -25.96
C ASN A 600 -10.25 -8.50 -24.62
N ARG A 601 -9.61 -8.94 -23.54
CA ARG A 601 -10.11 -8.83 -22.17
C ARG A 601 -10.47 -7.39 -21.79
N GLU A 602 -9.58 -6.45 -22.11
CA GLU A 602 -9.69 -5.04 -21.73
C GLU A 602 -10.86 -4.35 -22.47
N VAL A 603 -11.01 -4.60 -23.77
CA VAL A 603 -12.15 -4.12 -24.58
C VAL A 603 -13.47 -4.68 -24.05
N LEU A 604 -13.51 -5.98 -23.70
CA LEU A 604 -14.73 -6.58 -23.16
C LEU A 604 -15.09 -6.00 -21.77
N LEU A 605 -14.11 -5.85 -20.87
CA LEU A 605 -14.31 -5.23 -19.54
C LEU A 605 -14.85 -3.81 -19.65
N ALA A 606 -14.27 -2.98 -20.51
CA ALA A 606 -14.76 -1.62 -20.77
C ALA A 606 -16.19 -1.63 -21.34
N ALA A 607 -16.52 -2.56 -22.23
CA ALA A 607 -17.85 -2.65 -22.84
C ALA A 607 -18.94 -3.12 -21.87
N ILE A 608 -18.62 -3.95 -20.86
CA ILE A 608 -19.57 -4.39 -19.82
C ILE A 608 -19.65 -3.43 -18.63
N GLN A 609 -18.73 -2.47 -18.50
CA GLN A 609 -18.75 -1.45 -17.45
C GLN A 609 -20.11 -0.72 -17.42
N GLY A 610 -20.60 -0.46 -16.21
CA GLY A 610 -21.93 0.12 -15.96
C GLY A 610 -23.12 -0.81 -16.28
N LYS A 611 -22.89 -2.07 -16.65
CA LYS A 611 -23.95 -3.06 -16.95
C LYS A 611 -23.91 -4.29 -16.04
N ILE A 612 -22.86 -4.47 -15.24
CA ILE A 612 -22.70 -5.61 -14.34
C ILE A 612 -23.70 -5.48 -13.18
N LEU A 613 -24.50 -6.53 -12.98
CA LEU A 613 -25.42 -6.70 -11.84
C LEU A 613 -24.82 -7.58 -10.75
N ALA A 614 -24.01 -8.57 -11.12
CA ALA A 614 -23.23 -9.40 -10.21
C ALA A 614 -22.08 -10.09 -10.97
N THR A 615 -21.06 -10.51 -10.22
CA THR A 615 -19.92 -11.31 -10.70
C THR A 615 -19.83 -12.59 -9.87
N ALA A 616 -19.43 -13.70 -10.50
CA ALA A 616 -19.09 -14.93 -9.81
C ALA A 616 -17.79 -15.52 -10.39
N ASP A 617 -16.90 -15.94 -9.48
CA ASP A 617 -15.55 -16.40 -9.81
C ASP A 617 -15.40 -17.92 -9.64
N LEU A 618 -14.48 -18.51 -10.40
CA LEU A 618 -13.91 -19.84 -10.18
C LEU A 618 -12.40 -19.79 -10.42
N ARG A 619 -11.59 -20.06 -9.40
CA ARG A 619 -10.13 -20.15 -9.47
C ARG A 619 -9.72 -21.59 -9.76
N VAL A 620 -8.82 -21.76 -10.73
CA VAL A 620 -8.24 -23.06 -11.08
C VAL A 620 -6.73 -22.93 -11.23
N VAL A 621 -5.97 -23.90 -10.75
CA VAL A 621 -4.50 -23.85 -10.77
C VAL A 621 -3.92 -24.80 -11.83
N TYR A 622 -2.90 -24.37 -12.57
CA TYR A 622 -2.19 -25.26 -13.50
C TYR A 622 -0.67 -25.10 -13.44
N ALA A 623 0.01 -26.22 -13.18
CA ALA A 623 1.46 -26.35 -13.26
C ALA A 623 1.82 -27.38 -14.34
N ARG A 624 2.67 -27.00 -15.29
CA ARG A 624 3.18 -27.93 -16.31
C ARG A 624 4.34 -28.73 -15.72
N ARG A 625 4.10 -30.00 -15.35
CA ARG A 625 5.18 -30.92 -14.96
C ARG A 625 6.12 -31.12 -16.16
N GLY A 626 7.41 -30.94 -15.95
CA GLY A 626 8.42 -31.24 -16.96
C GLY A 626 8.37 -32.73 -17.32
N SER A 627 8.50 -33.06 -18.60
CA SER A 627 8.55 -34.44 -19.07
C SER A 627 9.83 -35.11 -18.56
N ALA A 628 9.69 -35.88 -17.47
CA ALA A 628 10.64 -36.92 -17.14
C ALA A 628 10.42 -38.07 -18.12
N MET A 629 11.50 -38.54 -18.77
CA MET A 629 11.45 -39.85 -19.44
C MET A 629 11.09 -40.92 -18.40
N GLU A 630 10.17 -41.80 -18.77
CA GLU A 630 9.86 -42.99 -17.99
C GLU A 630 11.13 -43.82 -17.77
N SER A 631 11.43 -44.15 -16.52
CA SER A 631 12.45 -45.14 -16.19
C SER A 631 11.89 -46.54 -16.48
N PRO A 632 12.49 -47.35 -17.37
CA PRO A 632 12.06 -48.72 -17.56
C PRO A 632 12.45 -49.57 -16.34
N ALA A 633 11.53 -50.45 -15.92
CA ALA A 633 11.78 -51.43 -14.88
C ALA A 633 12.80 -52.49 -15.33
N VAL A 634 13.52 -53.07 -14.38
CA VAL A 634 14.47 -54.16 -14.61
C VAL A 634 13.83 -55.50 -14.26
N GLU A 635 13.63 -56.39 -15.24
CA GLU A 635 13.58 -57.84 -14.98
C GLU A 635 13.92 -58.73 -16.21
N ASP A 636 14.76 -59.74 -15.92
CA ASP A 636 15.11 -61.03 -16.56
C ASP A 636 15.22 -61.29 -18.11
N ARG A 637 16.46 -61.68 -18.51
CA ARG A 637 16.92 -62.72 -19.47
C ARG A 637 16.21 -63.01 -20.82
N THR A 638 16.93 -62.81 -21.94
CA THR A 638 17.58 -63.86 -22.81
C THR A 638 17.82 -63.39 -24.26
N GLY A 639 18.92 -63.81 -24.92
CA GLY A 639 19.09 -63.71 -26.40
C GLY A 639 20.43 -63.10 -26.92
N ALA A 640 21.12 -63.80 -27.84
CA ALA A 640 22.52 -63.57 -28.26
C ALA A 640 22.76 -62.62 -29.49
N PRO A 641 23.99 -62.10 -29.73
CA PRO A 641 24.40 -61.14 -30.81
C PRO A 641 25.04 -61.85 -32.04
N PRO A 642 25.27 -61.22 -33.25
CA PRO A 642 26.33 -60.20 -33.54
C PRO A 642 25.93 -59.20 -34.69
N PRO A 643 26.80 -58.47 -35.46
CA PRO A 643 28.27 -58.28 -35.42
C PRO A 643 28.81 -56.80 -35.53
N PRO A 644 30.15 -56.58 -35.43
CA PRO A 644 30.81 -55.27 -35.49
C PRO A 644 31.72 -55.09 -36.75
N PRO A 645 32.75 -54.21 -36.77
CA PRO A 645 32.79 -52.95 -37.53
C PRO A 645 33.81 -52.98 -38.71
N PRO A 646 34.20 -51.80 -39.25
CA PRO A 646 35.63 -51.61 -39.51
C PRO A 646 36.23 -50.31 -38.96
N ASP A 647 37.55 -50.25 -39.04
CA ASP A 647 38.49 -49.53 -38.18
C ASP A 647 39.42 -48.59 -39.02
N ARG A 648 40.28 -47.84 -38.33
CA ARG A 648 41.55 -47.21 -38.77
C ARG A 648 41.57 -45.82 -39.41
N ARG A 649 42.06 -44.88 -38.58
CA ARG A 649 43.39 -44.22 -38.68
C ARG A 649 43.86 -43.81 -40.10
N GLU A 650 44.07 -42.51 -40.30
CA GLU A 650 45.40 -41.84 -40.26
C GLU A 650 45.28 -40.34 -40.61
N ARG A 651 46.23 -39.51 -40.13
CA ARG A 651 46.39 -38.09 -40.55
C ARG A 651 47.72 -37.97 -41.29
N PRO A 652 47.78 -37.21 -42.41
CA PRO A 652 48.58 -35.98 -42.34
C PRO A 652 48.07 -34.77 -43.16
N ASN A 653 48.04 -33.63 -42.46
CA ASN A 653 48.42 -32.26 -42.84
C ASN A 653 47.92 -31.55 -44.15
N ARG A 654 47.15 -30.47 -43.91
CA ARG A 654 47.14 -29.14 -44.58
C ARG A 654 46.78 -29.00 -46.07
N LYS A 655 45.62 -28.34 -46.31
CA LYS A 655 45.56 -26.97 -46.87
C LYS A 655 44.15 -26.33 -46.71
N GLY A 656 44.12 -25.06 -46.27
CA GLY A 656 43.01 -24.12 -46.46
C GLY A 656 41.84 -24.15 -45.44
N GLY A 657 41.41 -22.96 -45.00
CA GLY A 657 40.06 -22.76 -44.43
C GLY A 657 39.96 -22.49 -42.92
N SER A 658 40.24 -21.26 -42.50
CA SER A 658 39.77 -20.58 -41.28
C SER A 658 39.56 -21.38 -39.98
N LYS A 659 40.43 -21.13 -38.98
CA LYS A 659 40.00 -21.19 -37.57
C LYS A 659 39.23 -19.91 -37.25
N ASN A 660 38.11 -20.05 -36.54
CA ASN A 660 37.86 -19.22 -35.37
C ASN A 660 37.35 -20.14 -34.24
N ALA A 661 37.87 -19.90 -33.04
CA ALA A 661 37.50 -20.64 -31.83
C ALA A 661 36.51 -19.81 -30.99
N ASP A 662 36.02 -20.45 -29.92
CA ASP A 662 35.07 -19.94 -28.95
C ASP A 662 35.11 -18.43 -28.67
N SER A 663 33.94 -17.79 -28.77
CA SER A 663 33.62 -16.57 -28.04
C SER A 663 32.63 -16.93 -26.92
N GLY A 664 33.13 -17.02 -25.69
CA GLY A 664 32.27 -17.15 -24.50
C GLY A 664 31.40 -15.91 -24.35
N GLY A 665 30.11 -16.04 -24.70
CA GLY A 665 29.16 -14.92 -24.68
C GLY A 665 28.75 -14.53 -23.26
N LEU A 666 28.44 -13.25 -23.07
CA LEU A 666 27.91 -12.72 -21.82
C LEU A 666 26.43 -13.13 -21.67
N ILE A 667 26.12 -13.96 -20.68
CA ILE A 667 24.78 -14.44 -20.37
C ILE A 667 24.30 -13.70 -19.12
N LYS A 668 23.32 -12.81 -19.29
CA LYS A 668 22.68 -12.06 -18.20
C LYS A 668 21.60 -12.89 -17.50
N PRO A 669 21.34 -12.69 -16.18
CA PRO A 669 20.17 -13.24 -15.50
C PRO A 669 18.86 -12.64 -16.04
N ASN A 670 17.75 -13.32 -15.78
CA ASN A 670 16.39 -12.89 -16.12
C ASN A 670 15.43 -13.23 -14.96
N LEU A 671 14.18 -12.76 -15.01
CA LEU A 671 13.23 -12.93 -13.89
C LEU A 671 12.92 -14.40 -13.55
N THR A 672 13.03 -15.35 -14.49
CA THR A 672 12.82 -16.79 -14.22
C THR A 672 14.01 -17.47 -13.53
N ASP A 673 15.15 -16.78 -13.43
CA ASP A 673 16.26 -17.20 -12.57
C ASP A 673 16.05 -16.79 -11.10
N THR A 674 15.06 -15.94 -10.82
CA THR A 674 14.79 -15.49 -9.44
C THR A 674 14.01 -16.53 -8.64
N MET A 675 14.29 -16.59 -7.35
CA MET A 675 13.64 -17.45 -6.37
C MET A 675 12.80 -16.59 -5.43
N LYS A 676 11.50 -16.92 -5.29
CA LYS A 676 10.64 -16.31 -4.28
C LYS A 676 11.01 -16.84 -2.88
N LEU A 677 10.93 -15.98 -1.89
CA LEU A 677 10.90 -16.32 -0.46
C LEU A 677 9.76 -15.60 0.24
N ASN A 678 9.18 -16.24 1.26
CA ASN A 678 8.27 -15.66 2.25
C ASN A 678 8.98 -15.68 3.61
N VAL A 679 8.91 -14.59 4.38
CA VAL A 679 9.48 -14.48 5.74
C VAL A 679 8.45 -13.91 6.70
N TYR A 680 8.38 -14.47 7.90
CA TYR A 680 7.70 -13.89 9.06
C TYR A 680 8.65 -13.93 10.26
N ALA A 681 8.73 -12.82 10.98
CA ALA A 681 9.24 -12.76 12.34
C ALA A 681 8.14 -12.14 13.20
N ASP A 682 8.13 -12.45 14.50
CA ASP A 682 7.01 -11.97 15.33
C ASP A 682 6.92 -10.45 15.39
N ASN A 683 8.05 -9.74 15.29
CA ASN A 683 8.01 -8.29 15.09
C ASN A 683 8.96 -7.77 14.01
N TRP A 684 10.20 -8.26 13.95
CA TRP A 684 11.18 -7.69 13.04
C TRP A 684 12.33 -8.63 12.66
N PHE A 685 12.82 -8.51 11.41
CA PHE A 685 14.03 -9.19 10.97
C PHE A 685 14.82 -8.42 9.89
N MET A 686 16.09 -8.81 9.73
CA MET A 686 16.92 -8.58 8.54
C MET A 686 17.44 -9.91 8.00
N LEU A 687 17.28 -10.15 6.71
CA LEU A 687 17.77 -11.34 6.00
C LEU A 687 18.91 -10.97 5.04
N TYR A 688 20.07 -11.57 5.28
CA TYR A 688 21.21 -11.57 4.38
C TYR A 688 21.34 -12.92 3.66
N VAL A 689 21.68 -12.87 2.38
CA VAL A 689 22.02 -14.03 1.56
C VAL A 689 23.38 -13.79 0.92
N ASN A 690 24.32 -14.70 1.14
CA ASN A 690 25.73 -14.59 0.70
C ASN A 690 26.38 -13.24 1.08
N GLY A 691 26.09 -12.76 2.30
CA GLY A 691 26.59 -11.46 2.80
C GLY A 691 25.89 -10.22 2.23
N ARG A 692 24.95 -10.36 1.28
CA ARG A 692 24.16 -9.24 0.73
C ARG A 692 22.81 -9.14 1.43
N LEU A 693 22.37 -7.93 1.77
CA LEU A 693 21.04 -7.70 2.34
C LEU A 693 19.96 -7.95 1.26
N VAL A 694 19.00 -8.86 1.54
CA VAL A 694 17.95 -9.26 0.59
C VAL A 694 16.55 -8.83 1.05
N ALA A 695 16.27 -8.87 2.35
CA ALA A 695 15.00 -8.42 2.91
C ALA A 695 15.19 -7.80 4.29
N VAL A 696 14.35 -6.84 4.63
CA VAL A 696 14.16 -6.26 5.96
C VAL A 696 12.66 -6.20 6.17
N ASP A 697 12.18 -6.36 7.41
CA ASP A 697 10.77 -6.08 7.66
C ASP A 697 10.46 -4.60 7.37
N SER A 698 9.44 -4.37 6.55
CA SER A 698 9.00 -3.04 6.13
C SER A 698 8.31 -2.25 7.24
N ILE A 699 7.97 -2.93 8.34
CA ILE A 699 7.34 -2.38 9.53
C ILE A 699 8.31 -2.60 10.70
N GLN A 700 8.49 -1.60 11.57
CA GLN A 700 9.55 -1.71 12.58
C GLN A 700 9.25 -2.73 13.68
N PHE A 701 8.02 -2.84 14.20
CA PHE A 701 7.64 -3.90 15.17
C PHE A 701 6.14 -4.30 15.12
N THR A 702 5.21 -3.42 14.70
CA THR A 702 3.76 -3.74 14.53
C THR A 702 3.10 -2.89 13.44
N PRO A 703 2.10 -3.39 12.68
CA PRO A 703 1.53 -4.75 12.76
C PRO A 703 2.49 -5.82 12.24
N HIS A 704 2.25 -7.07 12.66
CA HIS A 704 2.95 -8.25 12.15
C HIS A 704 2.78 -8.34 10.62
N ASN A 705 3.76 -8.89 9.92
CA ASN A 705 3.80 -8.85 8.46
C ASN A 705 4.45 -10.11 7.86
N VAL A 706 4.15 -10.38 6.58
CA VAL A 706 4.87 -11.41 5.80
C VAL A 706 5.54 -10.74 4.61
N VAL A 707 6.87 -10.76 4.61
CA VAL A 707 7.68 -10.16 3.54
C VAL A 707 7.91 -11.18 2.43
N SER A 708 7.44 -10.85 1.22
CA SER A 708 7.63 -11.64 -0.01
C SER A 708 8.66 -10.99 -0.93
N VAL A 709 9.79 -11.65 -1.22
CA VAL A 709 10.86 -11.12 -2.09
C VAL A 709 11.25 -12.13 -3.17
N ASN A 710 11.60 -11.64 -4.37
CA ASN A 710 12.25 -12.43 -5.42
C ASN A 710 13.70 -11.98 -5.56
N PHE A 711 14.66 -12.91 -5.49
CA PHE A 711 16.10 -12.61 -5.63
C PHE A 711 16.81 -13.67 -6.48
N LEU A 712 18.01 -13.37 -6.98
CA LEU A 712 18.83 -14.34 -7.72
C LEU A 712 19.62 -15.22 -6.74
N PRO A 713 19.40 -16.55 -6.71
CA PRO A 713 20.12 -17.43 -5.81
C PRO A 713 21.50 -17.79 -6.34
N GLU A 714 22.47 -17.90 -5.44
CA GLU A 714 23.85 -18.33 -5.74
C GLU A 714 24.21 -19.42 -4.71
N TYR A 715 24.44 -20.66 -5.16
CA TYR A 715 24.76 -21.80 -4.28
C TYR A 715 26.27 -22.13 -4.33
N PRO A 716 26.89 -22.55 -3.21
CA PRO A 716 26.31 -22.74 -1.88
C PRO A 716 25.84 -21.41 -1.28
N MET A 717 24.68 -21.45 -0.62
CA MET A 717 23.95 -20.25 -0.19
C MET A 717 24.02 -20.11 1.33
N THR A 718 24.82 -19.16 1.82
CA THR A 718 24.87 -18.79 3.23
C THR A 718 23.72 -17.85 3.56
N LEU A 719 22.87 -18.24 4.48
CA LEU A 719 21.79 -17.43 5.02
C LEU A 719 22.18 -16.94 6.40
N ALA A 720 22.03 -15.64 6.65
CA ALA A 720 22.19 -15.04 7.95
C ALA A 720 21.02 -14.10 8.25
N VAL A 721 20.34 -14.32 9.38
CA VAL A 721 19.15 -13.57 9.78
C VAL A 721 19.38 -12.97 11.16
N LEU A 722 19.12 -11.68 11.33
CA LEU A 722 18.95 -11.07 12.65
C LEU A 722 17.45 -10.90 12.87
N ALA A 723 16.88 -11.63 13.83
CA ALA A 723 15.48 -11.49 14.24
C ALA A 723 15.39 -10.85 15.64
N LYS A 724 14.32 -10.09 15.88
CA LYS A 724 14.07 -9.40 17.15
C LYS A 724 12.62 -9.53 17.56
N ASP A 725 12.46 -9.75 18.87
CA ASP A 725 11.21 -9.55 19.60
C ASP A 725 11.06 -8.07 19.97
N ASN A 726 9.84 -7.63 20.26
CA ASN A 726 9.50 -6.25 20.66
C ASN A 726 9.78 -5.96 22.16
N ALA A 727 10.91 -6.45 22.66
CA ALA A 727 11.31 -6.26 24.05
C ALA A 727 12.04 -4.92 24.30
N ASP A 728 11.62 -4.19 25.32
CA ASP A 728 12.29 -2.94 25.74
C ASP A 728 13.76 -3.21 26.12
N PRO A 729 14.73 -2.43 25.61
CA PRO A 729 16.16 -2.73 25.76
C PRO A 729 16.71 -2.56 27.19
N LYS A 730 15.91 -2.11 28.16
CA LYS A 730 16.31 -1.98 29.57
C LYS A 730 15.64 -3.03 30.46
N THR A 731 14.42 -3.45 30.14
CA THR A 731 13.64 -4.39 30.94
C THR A 731 13.60 -5.80 30.33
N GLY A 732 13.66 -5.92 29.00
CA GLY A 732 13.38 -7.16 28.30
C GLY A 732 11.89 -7.52 28.29
N LEU A 733 11.03 -6.62 28.75
CA LEU A 733 9.58 -6.79 28.72
C LEU A 733 9.01 -6.23 27.43
N GLU A 734 7.98 -6.90 26.93
CA GLU A 734 7.22 -6.46 25.78
C GLU A 734 5.97 -5.70 26.19
N TYR A 735 5.56 -4.75 25.35
CA TYR A 735 4.31 -3.97 25.53
C TYR A 735 4.14 -3.41 26.96
N GLY A 736 5.24 -3.12 27.64
CA GLY A 736 5.33 -2.59 29.01
C GLY A 736 5.45 -3.62 30.13
N THR A 737 4.74 -4.75 30.08
CA THR A 737 4.68 -5.71 31.21
C THR A 737 4.78 -7.19 30.85
N ASN A 738 4.72 -7.53 29.56
CA ASN A 738 4.66 -8.91 29.11
C ASN A 738 6.07 -9.50 29.01
N ILE A 739 6.15 -10.82 29.11
CA ILE A 739 7.29 -11.60 28.70
C ILE A 739 6.99 -12.04 27.25
N GLY A 740 7.98 -11.98 26.34
CA GLY A 740 7.76 -12.14 24.90
C GLY A 740 7.34 -13.54 24.46
N ASP A 741 6.96 -13.63 23.19
CA ASP A 741 6.51 -14.85 22.49
C ASP A 741 7.28 -15.15 21.19
N GLY A 742 8.35 -14.38 20.92
CA GLY A 742 9.00 -14.27 19.62
C GLY A 742 9.37 -15.54 18.87
N GLY A 743 9.22 -15.50 17.55
CA GLY A 743 9.58 -16.58 16.64
C GLY A 743 10.01 -16.10 15.26
N PHE A 744 10.71 -16.97 14.53
CA PHE A 744 11.12 -16.74 13.15
C PHE A 744 10.75 -17.92 12.25
N ILE A 745 10.16 -17.66 11.09
CA ILE A 745 9.83 -18.68 10.09
C ILE A 745 10.06 -18.15 8.67
N LEU A 746 10.62 -18.99 7.80
CA LEU A 746 10.95 -18.64 6.43
C LEU A 746 10.80 -19.85 5.50
N LYS A 747 10.29 -19.59 4.29
CA LYS A 747 10.19 -20.57 3.20
C LYS A 747 10.66 -19.97 1.86
N PHE A 748 11.60 -20.65 1.20
CA PHE A 748 11.97 -20.40 -0.19
C PHE A 748 11.18 -21.30 -1.15
N ALA A 749 10.99 -20.83 -2.38
CA ALA A 749 10.31 -21.57 -3.44
C ALA A 749 11.04 -22.83 -3.93
N ASP A 750 12.32 -23.04 -3.57
CA ASP A 750 13.04 -24.28 -3.87
C ASP A 750 12.88 -25.38 -2.81
N GLY A 751 12.12 -25.12 -1.74
CA GLY A 751 11.92 -26.04 -0.63
C GLY A 751 12.89 -25.81 0.55
N THR A 752 13.82 -24.85 0.46
CA THR A 752 14.61 -24.42 1.62
C THR A 752 13.68 -23.80 2.67
N VAL A 753 13.72 -24.30 3.89
CA VAL A 753 12.85 -23.86 5.00
C VAL A 753 13.60 -23.73 6.33
N THR A 754 13.06 -22.96 7.26
CA THR A 754 13.49 -22.93 8.67
C THR A 754 13.16 -24.25 9.38
N ASN A 755 14.14 -24.76 10.12
CA ASN A 755 14.06 -26.00 10.93
C ASN A 755 15.27 -26.08 11.89
N ALA A 756 15.30 -27.10 12.76
CA ALA A 756 16.32 -27.31 13.79
C ALA A 756 17.77 -27.58 13.27
N SER A 757 18.02 -27.60 11.96
CA SER A 757 19.39 -27.68 11.43
C SER A 757 20.11 -26.32 11.42
N TRP A 758 19.37 -25.20 11.45
CA TRP A 758 19.93 -23.86 11.46
C TRP A 758 20.67 -23.61 12.78
N LYS A 759 21.74 -22.82 12.75
CA LYS A 759 22.40 -22.28 13.95
C LYS A 759 21.57 -21.13 14.51
N ALA A 760 21.55 -21.00 15.84
CA ALA A 760 20.92 -19.89 16.54
C ALA A 760 21.77 -19.45 17.74
N GLN A 761 21.98 -18.14 17.88
CA GLN A 761 22.68 -17.54 19.00
C GLN A 761 21.96 -16.27 19.46
N ASN A 762 21.70 -16.17 20.77
CA ASN A 762 21.10 -14.99 21.37
C ASN A 762 22.17 -13.93 21.71
N PHE A 763 21.79 -12.67 21.60
CA PHE A 763 22.57 -11.49 21.96
C PHE A 763 21.83 -10.53 22.91
N PHE A 764 20.58 -10.81 23.24
CA PHE A 764 19.78 -10.06 24.20
C PHE A 764 18.84 -11.05 24.92
N THR A 765 19.00 -11.19 26.24
CA THR A 765 18.07 -11.90 27.11
C THR A 765 17.46 -10.96 28.14
N GLY A 766 16.14 -11.01 28.34
CA GLY A 766 15.45 -10.41 29.47
C GLY A 766 13.93 -10.66 29.44
N PRO A 767 13.21 -10.47 30.56
CA PRO A 767 13.74 -10.21 31.90
C PRO A 767 14.44 -11.44 32.51
N LEU A 768 15.66 -11.25 33.03
CA LEU A 768 16.43 -12.32 33.67
C LEU A 768 15.68 -12.93 34.86
N ASN A 769 15.58 -14.26 34.89
CA ASN A 769 14.79 -15.03 35.85
C ASN A 769 13.27 -14.77 35.81
N GLN A 770 12.73 -14.23 34.69
CA GLN A 770 11.31 -13.88 34.55
C GLN A 770 10.82 -12.80 35.55
N GLU A 771 11.73 -12.00 36.13
CA GLU A 771 11.39 -10.96 37.11
C GLU A 771 10.86 -9.70 36.41
N THR A 772 9.54 -9.46 36.49
CA THR A 772 8.88 -8.36 35.79
C THR A 772 8.76 -7.06 36.61
N LYS A 773 9.00 -7.07 37.93
CA LYS A 773 8.85 -5.88 38.80
C LYS A 773 10.14 -5.09 38.97
N ASN A 774 11.28 -5.78 38.97
CA ASN A 774 12.61 -5.17 38.93
C ASN A 774 13.42 -5.82 37.80
N PRO A 775 12.96 -5.67 36.54
CA PRO A 775 13.52 -6.41 35.42
C PRO A 775 14.98 -6.05 35.19
N ARG A 776 15.74 -7.07 34.79
CA ARG A 776 17.14 -6.96 34.41
C ARG A 776 17.34 -7.64 33.07
N VAL A 777 18.24 -7.09 32.27
CA VAL A 777 18.61 -7.62 30.96
C VAL A 777 20.07 -8.05 30.95
N GLN A 778 20.39 -8.96 30.03
CA GLN A 778 21.74 -9.25 29.59
C GLN A 778 21.79 -8.97 28.09
N GLN A 779 22.70 -8.09 27.66
CA GLN A 779 22.97 -7.81 26.26
C GLN A 779 24.45 -8.08 25.98
N VAL A 780 24.71 -8.66 24.82
CA VAL A 780 26.04 -8.91 24.26
C VAL A 780 26.09 -8.16 22.93
N ALA A 781 27.19 -7.47 22.65
CA ALA A 781 27.37 -6.81 21.35
C ALA A 781 27.27 -7.85 20.22
N LEU A 782 26.60 -7.49 19.12
CA LEU A 782 26.59 -8.33 17.93
C LEU A 782 28.03 -8.47 17.41
N PRO A 783 28.47 -9.66 16.96
CA PRO A 783 29.81 -9.84 16.40
C PRO A 783 29.98 -9.02 15.12
N ASP A 784 31.17 -8.43 14.92
CA ASP A 784 31.48 -7.77 13.66
C ASP A 784 31.33 -8.75 12.49
N ASN A 785 30.75 -8.28 11.38
CA ASN A 785 30.53 -9.06 10.16
C ASN A 785 29.73 -10.37 10.36
N TRP A 786 28.81 -10.44 11.34
CA TRP A 786 27.99 -11.63 11.62
C TRP A 786 27.17 -12.16 10.43
N TRP A 787 26.95 -11.35 9.39
CA TRP A 787 26.26 -11.70 8.15
C TRP A 787 27.19 -12.25 7.04
N ALA A 788 28.51 -12.21 7.23
CA ALA A 788 29.48 -12.61 6.20
C ALA A 788 29.44 -14.12 5.91
N VAL A 789 29.88 -14.50 4.71
CA VAL A 789 29.88 -15.89 4.23
C VAL A 789 30.84 -16.77 5.05
N ASP A 790 31.98 -16.21 5.43
CA ASP A 790 33.10 -16.85 6.13
C ASP A 790 33.07 -16.68 7.66
N PHE A 791 31.98 -16.12 8.22
CA PHE A 791 31.80 -16.00 9.67
C PHE A 791 31.66 -17.37 10.35
N ASP A 792 32.50 -17.62 11.38
CA ASP A 792 32.54 -18.88 12.13
C ASP A 792 31.41 -18.97 13.19
N ASP A 793 30.37 -19.74 12.84
CA ASP A 793 29.27 -20.12 13.72
C ASP A 793 29.40 -21.58 14.24
N SER A 794 30.57 -22.22 14.11
CA SER A 794 30.78 -23.63 14.45
C SER A 794 30.46 -23.97 15.91
N GLN A 795 30.66 -22.99 16.81
CA GLN A 795 30.41 -23.12 18.25
C GLN A 795 28.95 -22.82 18.64
N TRP A 796 28.11 -22.36 17.70
CA TRP A 796 26.72 -22.01 18.00
C TRP A 796 25.86 -23.26 18.16
N ALA A 797 24.89 -23.18 19.07
CA ALA A 797 23.87 -24.20 19.20
C ALA A 797 22.97 -24.23 17.94
N ASN A 798 22.33 -25.36 17.72
CA ASN A 798 21.25 -25.45 16.76
C ASN A 798 19.98 -24.77 17.31
N ALA A 799 19.19 -24.22 16.41
CA ALA A 799 17.89 -23.65 16.69
C ALA A 799 16.92 -24.71 17.22
N LYS A 800 15.96 -24.28 18.03
CA LYS A 800 14.87 -25.11 18.53
C LYS A 800 13.59 -24.80 17.77
N GLU A 801 12.86 -25.84 17.41
CA GLU A 801 11.55 -25.71 16.77
C GLU A 801 10.44 -25.50 17.81
N TYR A 802 9.44 -24.70 17.44
CA TYR A 802 8.25 -24.40 18.23
C TYR A 802 6.99 -24.60 17.37
N SER A 803 5.85 -24.88 18.02
CA SER A 803 4.57 -24.99 17.32
C SER A 803 3.93 -23.62 17.08
N VAL A 804 2.96 -23.55 16.16
CA VAL A 804 2.23 -22.32 15.84
C VAL A 804 1.51 -21.78 17.07
N GLU A 805 1.00 -22.65 17.94
CA GLU A 805 0.32 -22.29 19.18
C GLU A 805 1.26 -21.78 20.29
N GLN A 806 2.57 -21.98 20.15
CA GLN A 806 3.57 -21.48 21.11
C GLN A 806 4.07 -20.07 20.77
N VAL A 807 4.05 -19.72 19.48
CA VAL A 807 4.40 -18.38 18.96
C VAL A 807 3.13 -17.51 18.77
N ASP A 808 1.95 -18.13 18.60
CA ASP A 808 0.67 -17.47 18.35
C ASP A 808 0.75 -16.37 17.25
N PRO A 809 1.31 -16.65 16.05
CA PRO A 809 1.57 -15.62 15.05
C PRO A 809 0.28 -14.95 14.58
N LYS A 810 0.35 -13.64 14.30
CA LYS A 810 -0.83 -12.85 13.90
C LYS A 810 -0.95 -12.73 12.39
N GLN A 811 -2.11 -12.28 11.90
CA GLN A 811 -2.27 -11.96 10.47
C GLN A 811 -1.26 -10.89 10.03
N PRO A 812 -0.67 -11.03 8.81
CA PRO A 812 -1.10 -11.89 7.70
C PRO A 812 -0.46 -13.29 7.66
N TYR A 813 0.14 -13.82 8.74
CA TYR A 813 0.79 -15.15 8.72
C TYR A 813 -0.06 -16.26 8.08
N PHE A 814 -1.38 -16.31 8.36
CA PHE A 814 -2.27 -17.36 7.86
C PHE A 814 -2.66 -17.19 6.39
N ASP A 815 -2.34 -16.04 5.78
CA ASP A 815 -2.60 -15.74 4.37
C ASP A 815 -1.45 -16.18 3.45
N HIS A 816 -0.36 -16.74 4.01
CA HIS A 816 0.87 -17.06 3.28
C HIS A 816 1.35 -18.52 3.47
N ASP A 817 1.97 -19.06 2.41
CA ASP A 817 2.56 -20.40 2.42
C ASP A 817 3.86 -20.45 3.25
N PHE A 818 3.78 -21.19 4.37
CA PHE A 818 4.90 -21.66 5.19
C PHE A 818 4.93 -23.20 5.33
N ASP A 819 4.24 -23.95 4.46
CA ASP A 819 4.12 -25.40 4.57
C ASP A 819 5.48 -26.10 4.58
N GLY A 820 5.70 -26.96 5.57
CA GLY A 820 6.95 -27.66 5.80
C GLY A 820 8.02 -26.86 6.56
N ALA A 821 7.87 -25.54 6.69
CA ALA A 821 8.70 -24.74 7.57
C ALA A 821 8.29 -24.89 9.03
N LYS A 822 9.22 -24.52 9.92
CA LYS A 822 9.02 -24.53 11.37
C LYS A 822 9.39 -23.16 11.93
N PHE A 823 8.62 -22.70 12.91
CA PHE A 823 9.06 -21.61 13.76
C PHE A 823 10.32 -22.05 14.50
N ILE A 824 11.39 -21.28 14.36
CA ILE A 824 12.66 -21.51 15.04
C ILE A 824 13.00 -20.35 15.95
N TRP A 825 13.59 -20.67 17.10
CA TRP A 825 14.19 -19.71 18.01
C TRP A 825 15.39 -20.34 18.73
N THR A 826 15.94 -19.66 19.74
CA THR A 826 16.87 -20.29 20.68
C THR A 826 16.13 -21.23 21.64
N GLN A 827 16.82 -21.74 22.65
CA GLN A 827 16.23 -22.66 23.65
C GLN A 827 15.11 -22.02 24.49
N ASN A 828 15.01 -20.69 24.50
CA ASN A 828 14.06 -19.93 25.31
C ASN A 828 13.32 -18.89 24.47
N LEU A 829 12.15 -19.28 23.95
CA LEU A 829 11.25 -18.42 23.17
C LEU A 829 11.00 -17.06 23.86
N ALA A 830 10.76 -17.10 25.16
CA ALA A 830 10.10 -16.02 25.87
C ALA A 830 11.03 -14.96 26.48
N LEU A 831 12.34 -15.22 26.56
CA LEU A 831 13.30 -14.27 27.15
C LEU A 831 14.44 -13.87 26.22
N ASP A 832 14.68 -14.59 25.12
CA ASP A 832 15.78 -14.27 24.20
C ASP A 832 15.25 -13.36 23.10
N ASN A 833 15.44 -12.06 23.21
CA ASN A 833 14.70 -11.06 22.43
C ASN A 833 15.47 -10.53 21.20
N THR A 834 16.70 -11.01 20.98
CA THR A 834 17.48 -10.76 19.76
C THR A 834 18.33 -11.97 19.45
N VAL A 835 18.08 -12.58 18.30
CA VAL A 835 18.69 -13.84 17.88
C VAL A 835 19.27 -13.67 16.48
N ILE A 836 20.49 -14.17 16.29
CA ILE A 836 21.03 -14.38 14.93
C ILE A 836 20.87 -15.86 14.58
N PHE A 837 20.25 -16.12 13.43
CA PHE A 837 20.23 -17.44 12.80
C PHE A 837 21.21 -17.50 11.64
N ARG A 838 21.86 -18.65 11.46
CA ARG A 838 22.73 -18.91 10.30
C ARG A 838 22.56 -20.32 9.77
N THR A 839 22.70 -20.50 8.46
CA THR A 839 22.80 -21.82 7.82
C THR A 839 23.51 -21.71 6.48
N CYS A 840 24.07 -22.82 5.99
CA CYS A 840 24.60 -22.93 4.64
C CYS A 840 23.81 -23.99 3.87
N ILE A 841 23.30 -23.62 2.70
CA ILE A 841 22.46 -24.46 1.85
C ILE A 841 23.27 -24.89 0.63
N ASP A 842 23.71 -26.15 0.62
CA ASP A 842 24.40 -26.76 -0.50
C ASP A 842 23.40 -27.25 -1.57
N LYS A 843 23.75 -27.03 -2.84
CA LYS A 843 23.02 -27.57 -3.99
C LYS A 843 23.98 -28.21 -4.99
N PRO A 844 24.45 -29.44 -4.74
CA PRO A 844 25.48 -30.08 -5.55
C PRO A 844 25.09 -30.16 -7.04
N GLY A 845 26.00 -29.74 -7.92
CA GLY A 845 25.75 -29.70 -9.36
C GLY A 845 24.92 -28.50 -9.85
N TRP A 846 24.46 -27.61 -8.96
CA TRP A 846 23.91 -26.33 -9.38
C TRP A 846 25.00 -25.47 -10.06
N GLN A 847 24.62 -24.78 -11.12
CA GLN A 847 25.43 -23.79 -11.81
C GLN A 847 24.51 -22.61 -12.18
N PRO A 848 24.96 -21.35 -12.04
CA PRO A 848 24.18 -20.22 -12.50
C PRO A 848 24.00 -20.29 -14.02
N ARG A 849 22.80 -19.99 -14.49
CA ARG A 849 22.51 -19.88 -15.94
C ARG A 849 23.21 -18.66 -16.55
N TRP A 850 23.58 -17.68 -15.72
CA TRP A 850 24.25 -16.44 -16.08
C TRP A 850 25.75 -16.50 -15.74
N ASN A 851 26.55 -15.70 -16.44
CA ASN A 851 27.99 -15.55 -16.18
C ASN A 851 28.42 -14.08 -15.96
N THR A 852 27.45 -13.16 -15.87
CA THR A 852 27.66 -11.82 -15.33
C THR A 852 27.68 -11.86 -13.81
N GLN A 853 28.59 -11.12 -13.16
CA GLN A 853 28.42 -10.85 -11.74
C GLN A 853 27.15 -9.98 -11.54
N PRO A 854 26.36 -10.20 -10.48
CA PRO A 854 25.29 -9.28 -10.10
C PRO A 854 25.94 -8.05 -9.47
N ASP A 855 26.23 -7.04 -10.30
CA ASP A 855 26.87 -5.80 -9.87
C ASP A 855 25.92 -4.95 -9.02
N LEU A 856 25.89 -5.25 -7.72
CA LEU A 856 25.97 -4.23 -6.70
C LEU A 856 26.87 -4.74 -5.56
N ASP A 857 28.18 -4.55 -5.72
CA ASP A 857 29.11 -4.66 -4.60
C ASP A 857 28.97 -3.43 -3.70
N VAL A 858 28.29 -3.61 -2.57
CA VAL A 858 28.06 -2.57 -1.57
C VAL A 858 29.13 -2.55 -0.47
N THR A 859 30.21 -3.34 -0.56
CA THR A 859 31.31 -3.28 0.40
C THR A 859 32.06 -1.94 0.38
N GLY A 860 31.92 -1.18 -0.72
CA GLY A 860 32.38 0.22 -0.84
C GLY A 860 31.27 1.27 -0.79
N ALA A 861 30.01 0.91 -0.52
CA ALA A 861 28.95 1.90 -0.34
C ALA A 861 29.19 2.66 0.98
N PRO A 862 29.09 4.00 1.02
CA PRO A 862 29.30 4.74 2.26
C PRO A 862 28.24 4.35 3.28
N GLN A 863 28.68 3.80 4.42
CA GLN A 863 27.80 3.53 5.56
C GLN A 863 27.09 4.81 5.98
N ARG A 864 25.76 4.76 5.97
CA ARG A 864 24.81 5.75 6.48
C ARG A 864 23.63 4.99 7.08
#